data_AF-A0A2E2B865-F1
#
_entry.id   AF-A0A2E2B865-F1
#
_cell.length_a   1.000
_cell.length_b   1.000
_cell.length_c   1.000
_cell.angle_alpha   90.00
_cell.angle_beta   90.00
_cell.angle_gamma   90.00
#
_symmetry.space_group_name_H-M   'P 1'
#
loop_
_entity.id
_entity.type
_entity.pdbx_description
1 polymer ?
#
loop_
_entity_poly.entity_id
_entity_poly.type
_entity_poly.pdbx_seq_one_letter_code
_entity_poly.pdbx_strand_id
1 'polypeptide(L)'
;SEAQRAATMAQMAGLDYVRERLNLVGIFKSHDLNEIQQSPWFEKTFNAYQANTQADLKVVAKFLETPARLRTDGNIRKVADDLFAFERMLTLLDEQLHPWIDSWEIFNEINLRNFYEGTAWEYAAMQKVAYLTLKKRSPQKLVVGPSYSQPSPQLRDVLHRNGMDDYYDVANFHTYAGVDTAMGYSGNFIDSTDQITQTTMPVWCTETGIETHGLYARDSSEEAVQKLHHYASLVAPLMTNINAAGTEKVFYFYWKSVFTFLCVLDRKFMTTECYAAIATLNRMLGGQYAGTHHYSDDVWAHRYDTSKGPRLIVCSKTYPARVSLKLHGNYQVVAMTGEIISSGHTVDGTLDLSLDDEAVYVSADQFNDTFESVAVARDVIERPSQRSDLVIDVRLDPNAKYNTPLAMLELDPGQRYDGLVHVYNFSDKPFSGRLNISDTGQWHVKVLEPTFTVKPREKYTTSIELIAPSSTGSGVQMTDVQLSIPSSNSVASLRLSLDRMHLPPLVVRPLFESLKDLKWTVAQDSSHQTETYRSLGDQGNFFKVDFIENGHRMFWPVLKSYPNGNQLVDMSQFDAICFEVDIKEIRPGTWYMCTFTEANGARYGSSTRIHCDQPGRYKMVFPFSSFVYLSNFSAFDGPQFTLDLDKIKAIGLGLNTNKKHKGNQSMQYSIEYVIDGITLIKY
;
A
#
# COMPACT_ATOMS: atom_id res chain seq x y z
N SER A 1 -11.48 -22.79 23.24
CA SER A 1 -11.51 -22.68 21.77
C SER A 1 -10.14 -22.21 21.27
N GLU A 2 -9.87 -22.23 19.95
CA GLU A 2 -8.66 -21.62 19.39
C GLU A 2 -8.58 -20.11 19.70
N ALA A 3 -9.72 -19.40 19.61
CA ALA A 3 -9.82 -17.98 19.96
C ALA A 3 -9.35 -17.69 21.39
N GLN A 4 -9.83 -18.45 22.38
CA GLN A 4 -9.41 -18.27 23.78
C GLN A 4 -7.90 -18.49 23.95
N ARG A 5 -7.35 -19.52 23.29
CA ARG A 5 -5.91 -19.80 23.36
C ARG A 5 -5.10 -18.66 22.75
N ALA A 6 -5.53 -18.14 21.60
CA ALA A 6 -4.88 -17.01 20.94
C ALA A 6 -4.90 -15.76 21.84
N ALA A 7 -6.07 -15.42 22.40
CA ALA A 7 -6.25 -14.27 23.28
C ALA A 7 -5.40 -14.37 24.56
N THR A 8 -5.40 -15.53 25.23
CA THR A 8 -4.55 -15.75 26.41
C THR A 8 -3.06 -15.62 26.08
N MET A 9 -2.61 -16.14 24.94
CA MET A 9 -1.21 -15.98 24.55
C MET A 9 -0.85 -14.53 24.19
N ALA A 10 -1.79 -13.76 23.63
CA ALA A 10 -1.60 -12.33 23.35
C ALA A 10 -1.50 -11.52 24.66
N GLN A 11 -2.38 -11.81 25.63
CA GLN A 11 -2.31 -11.23 26.97
C GLN A 11 -1.00 -11.59 27.67
N MET A 12 -0.55 -12.85 27.61
CA MET A 12 0.73 -13.29 28.19
C MET A 12 1.95 -12.62 27.52
N ALA A 13 1.83 -12.25 26.24
CA ALA A 13 2.85 -11.49 25.52
C ALA A 13 2.80 -9.97 25.84
N GLY A 14 1.90 -9.53 26.73
CA GLY A 14 1.78 -8.14 27.14
C GLY A 14 1.17 -7.23 26.07
N LEU A 15 0.37 -7.78 25.14
CA LEU A 15 -0.32 -6.96 24.15
C LEU A 15 -1.50 -6.23 24.78
N ASP A 16 -1.71 -4.97 24.36
CA ASP A 16 -2.89 -4.17 24.72
C ASP A 16 -3.96 -4.15 23.61
N TYR A 17 -3.54 -4.36 22.36
CA TYR A 17 -4.38 -4.25 21.18
C TYR A 17 -4.22 -5.44 20.25
N VAL A 18 -5.31 -5.78 19.57
CA VAL A 18 -5.34 -6.71 18.43
C VAL A 18 -6.07 -6.06 17.27
N ARG A 19 -5.53 -6.18 16.07
CA ARG A 19 -6.18 -5.75 14.82
C ARG A 19 -6.71 -6.97 14.10
N GLU A 20 -8.02 -7.07 13.99
CA GLU A 20 -8.67 -8.31 13.55
C GLU A 20 -9.65 -8.13 12.40
N ARG A 21 -9.53 -9.04 11.42
CA ARG A 21 -10.34 -9.01 10.19
C ARG A 21 -11.77 -9.48 10.45
N LEU A 22 -12.71 -8.60 10.17
CA LEU A 22 -14.13 -8.90 9.97
C LEU A 22 -14.36 -9.37 8.53
N ASN A 23 -14.58 -10.68 8.34
CA ASN A 23 -14.77 -11.29 7.01
C ASN A 23 -16.19 -11.04 6.47
N LEU A 24 -16.45 -9.82 5.98
CA LEU A 24 -17.76 -9.43 5.45
C LEU A 24 -18.23 -10.32 4.30
N VAL A 25 -17.33 -10.70 3.38
CA VAL A 25 -17.68 -11.60 2.25
C VAL A 25 -18.15 -12.96 2.76
N GLY A 26 -17.47 -13.52 3.76
CA GLY A 26 -17.89 -14.76 4.40
C GLY A 26 -19.22 -14.61 5.14
N ILE A 27 -19.38 -13.54 5.91
CA ILE A 27 -20.58 -13.27 6.72
C ILE A 27 -21.83 -13.24 5.84
N PHE A 28 -21.78 -12.45 4.77
CA PHE A 28 -22.92 -12.15 3.90
C PHE A 28 -22.98 -13.01 2.63
N LYS A 29 -22.21 -14.10 2.54
CA LYS A 29 -22.20 -14.99 1.36
C LYS A 29 -23.57 -15.59 1.07
N SER A 30 -24.22 -16.12 2.11
CA SER A 30 -25.50 -16.85 2.01
C SER A 30 -26.58 -16.35 2.98
N HIS A 31 -26.31 -15.28 3.73
CA HIS A 31 -27.20 -14.76 4.76
C HIS A 31 -27.54 -13.30 4.45
N ASP A 32 -28.82 -12.94 4.61
CA ASP A 32 -29.26 -11.55 4.49
C ASP A 32 -28.72 -10.69 5.63
N LEU A 33 -28.83 -9.36 5.47
CA LEU A 33 -28.36 -8.39 6.47
C LEU A 33 -28.96 -8.67 7.85
N ASN A 34 -30.21 -9.13 7.91
CA ASN A 34 -30.93 -9.40 9.16
C ASN A 34 -30.67 -10.82 9.70
N GLU A 35 -29.88 -11.64 9.01
CA GLU A 35 -29.63 -13.05 9.33
C GLU A 35 -28.16 -13.31 9.73
N ILE A 36 -27.40 -12.26 10.04
CA ILE A 36 -25.96 -12.37 10.33
C ILE A 36 -25.63 -13.39 11.43
N GLN A 37 -26.51 -13.55 12.42
CA GLN A 37 -26.33 -14.51 13.51
C GLN A 37 -26.34 -15.98 13.05
N GLN A 38 -26.94 -16.27 11.89
CA GLN A 38 -26.92 -17.62 11.30
C GLN A 38 -25.60 -17.91 10.57
N SER A 39 -24.77 -16.88 10.36
CA SER A 39 -23.53 -17.03 9.63
C SER A 39 -22.41 -17.62 10.50
N PRO A 40 -21.80 -18.76 10.10
CA PRO A 40 -20.69 -19.34 10.86
C PRO A 40 -19.45 -18.42 10.86
N TRP A 41 -19.32 -17.54 9.85
CA TRP A 41 -18.26 -16.53 9.82
C TRP A 41 -18.49 -15.41 10.83
N PHE A 42 -19.75 -15.05 11.06
CA PHE A 42 -20.12 -14.08 12.09
C PHE A 42 -19.89 -14.68 13.47
N GLU A 43 -20.38 -15.89 13.73
CA GLU A 43 -20.14 -16.62 14.99
C GLU A 43 -18.65 -16.74 15.30
N LYS A 44 -17.83 -17.10 14.31
CA LYS A 44 -16.36 -17.16 14.47
C LYS A 44 -15.77 -15.81 14.86
N THR A 45 -16.20 -14.72 14.21
CA THR A 45 -15.69 -13.36 14.50
C THR A 45 -16.13 -12.89 15.88
N PHE A 46 -17.41 -13.09 16.22
CA PHE A 46 -17.97 -12.78 17.53
C PHE A 46 -17.19 -13.49 18.64
N ASN A 47 -16.96 -14.80 18.51
CA ASN A 47 -16.20 -15.58 19.49
C ASN A 47 -14.74 -15.12 19.62
N ALA A 48 -14.11 -14.66 18.53
CA ALA A 48 -12.76 -14.10 18.58
C ALA A 48 -12.73 -12.76 19.33
N TYR A 49 -13.65 -11.84 19.01
CA TYR A 49 -13.70 -10.51 19.65
C TYR A 49 -14.04 -10.63 21.14
N GLN A 50 -14.98 -11.51 21.48
CA GLN A 50 -15.31 -11.81 22.87
C GLN A 50 -14.11 -12.38 23.62
N ALA A 51 -13.41 -13.38 23.06
CA ALA A 51 -12.23 -13.96 23.70
C ALA A 51 -11.11 -12.94 23.91
N ASN A 52 -10.88 -12.06 22.92
CA ASN A 52 -9.88 -10.99 23.01
C ASN A 52 -10.24 -9.99 24.13
N THR A 53 -11.48 -9.52 24.15
CA THR A 53 -11.95 -8.57 25.17
C THR A 53 -11.91 -9.18 26.58
N GLN A 54 -12.25 -10.47 26.73
CA GLN A 54 -12.15 -11.19 28.00
C GLN A 54 -10.70 -11.39 28.49
N ALA A 55 -9.73 -11.25 27.60
CA ALA A 55 -8.31 -11.24 27.92
C ALA A 55 -7.75 -9.81 28.08
N ASP A 56 -8.64 -8.82 28.26
CA ASP A 56 -8.33 -7.39 28.39
C ASP A 56 -7.64 -6.77 27.15
N LEU A 57 -7.79 -7.39 25.99
CA LEU A 57 -7.27 -6.87 24.72
C LEU A 57 -8.29 -5.95 24.06
N LYS A 58 -7.82 -4.81 23.57
CA LYS A 58 -8.62 -3.88 22.77
C LYS A 58 -8.66 -4.30 21.31
N VAL A 59 -9.85 -4.31 20.72
CA VAL A 59 -10.04 -4.83 19.36
C VAL A 59 -10.20 -3.69 18.35
N VAL A 60 -9.30 -3.64 17.37
CA VAL A 60 -9.47 -2.85 16.14
C VAL A 60 -10.12 -3.76 15.09
N ALA A 61 -11.42 -3.57 14.87
CA ALA A 61 -12.16 -4.32 13.87
C ALA A 61 -11.96 -3.70 12.50
N LYS A 62 -11.53 -4.51 11.53
CA LYS A 62 -11.24 -4.05 10.18
C LYS A 62 -11.88 -4.93 9.12
N PHE A 63 -12.40 -4.37 8.05
CA PHE A 63 -12.80 -5.12 6.86
C PHE A 63 -12.02 -4.63 5.64
N LEU A 64 -11.93 -5.43 4.58
CA LEU A 64 -11.18 -5.07 3.36
C LEU A 64 -12.00 -5.17 2.08
N GLU A 65 -13.29 -5.49 2.23
CA GLU A 65 -14.19 -5.77 1.12
C GLU A 65 -15.58 -5.24 1.43
N THR A 66 -16.32 -4.91 0.38
CA THR A 66 -17.77 -4.77 0.42
C THR A 66 -18.42 -6.14 0.12
N PRO A 67 -19.48 -6.55 0.82
CA PRO A 67 -20.24 -7.74 0.44
C PRO A 67 -20.73 -7.67 -1.02
N ALA A 68 -20.57 -8.75 -1.77
CA ALA A 68 -20.96 -8.81 -3.18
C ALA A 68 -22.42 -8.40 -3.42
N ARG A 69 -23.32 -8.72 -2.48
CA ARG A 69 -24.75 -8.36 -2.53
C ARG A 69 -25.05 -6.85 -2.47
N LEU A 70 -24.12 -6.03 -2.01
CA LEU A 70 -24.26 -4.57 -2.02
C LEU A 70 -23.80 -3.96 -3.35
N ARG A 71 -23.50 -4.80 -4.34
CA ARG A 71 -23.03 -4.42 -5.66
C ARG A 71 -23.71 -5.22 -6.76
N THR A 72 -24.16 -4.53 -7.79
CA THR A 72 -24.83 -5.11 -8.95
C THR A 72 -23.89 -5.99 -9.77
N ASP A 73 -22.59 -5.64 -9.82
CA ASP A 73 -21.54 -6.42 -10.48
C ASP A 73 -20.86 -7.47 -9.58
N GLY A 74 -21.26 -7.54 -8.30
CA GLY A 74 -20.66 -8.44 -7.31
C GLY A 74 -19.20 -8.12 -6.95
N ASN A 75 -18.65 -6.98 -7.38
CA ASN A 75 -17.23 -6.65 -7.17
C ASN A 75 -16.93 -6.26 -5.71
N ILE A 76 -16.42 -7.20 -4.93
CA ILE A 76 -16.12 -6.99 -3.50
C ILE A 76 -15.04 -5.93 -3.21
N ARG A 77 -14.27 -5.49 -4.22
CA ARG A 77 -13.20 -4.49 -4.09
C ARG A 77 -13.65 -3.06 -4.39
N LYS A 78 -14.94 -2.85 -4.63
CA LYS A 78 -15.53 -1.51 -4.79
C LYS A 78 -16.45 -1.19 -3.61
N VAL A 79 -16.74 0.08 -3.39
CA VAL A 79 -17.73 0.50 -2.39
C VAL A 79 -19.16 0.07 -2.82
N ALA A 80 -20.11 0.03 -1.88
CA ALA A 80 -21.50 -0.31 -2.16
C ALA A 80 -22.16 0.61 -3.21
N ASP A 81 -23.11 0.07 -3.99
CA ASP A 81 -23.91 0.86 -4.96
C ASP A 81 -24.81 1.89 -4.27
N ASP A 82 -25.31 1.56 -3.09
CA ASP A 82 -26.20 2.43 -2.30
C ASP A 82 -25.62 2.63 -0.90
N LEU A 83 -25.27 3.88 -0.57
CA LEU A 83 -24.64 4.18 0.71
C LEU A 83 -25.58 4.01 1.90
N PHE A 84 -26.90 4.06 1.71
CA PHE A 84 -27.85 3.67 2.76
C PHE A 84 -27.82 2.15 3.03
N ALA A 85 -27.54 1.32 2.03
CA ALA A 85 -27.38 -0.11 2.24
C ALA A 85 -26.10 -0.41 3.03
N PHE A 86 -25.02 0.32 2.74
CA PHE A 86 -23.78 0.26 3.52
C PHE A 86 -24.00 0.73 4.98
N GLU A 87 -24.67 1.85 5.19
CA GLU A 87 -25.01 2.36 6.53
C GLU A 87 -25.88 1.37 7.33
N ARG A 88 -26.88 0.74 6.71
CA ARG A 88 -27.68 -0.32 7.36
C ARG A 88 -26.82 -1.51 7.77
N MET A 89 -25.93 -1.98 6.90
CA MET A 89 -25.01 -3.07 7.22
C MET A 89 -24.11 -2.69 8.41
N LEU A 90 -23.49 -1.51 8.37
CA LEU A 90 -22.59 -1.06 9.42
C LEU A 90 -23.32 -0.87 10.75
N THR A 91 -24.54 -0.33 10.71
CA THR A 91 -25.44 -0.23 11.87
C THR A 91 -25.69 -1.60 12.51
N LEU A 92 -26.05 -2.60 11.72
CA LEU A 92 -26.32 -3.95 12.22
C LEU A 92 -25.05 -4.60 12.81
N LEU A 93 -23.89 -4.40 12.17
CA LEU A 93 -22.63 -4.92 12.68
C LEU A 93 -22.26 -4.27 14.02
N ASP A 94 -22.36 -2.94 14.12
CA ASP A 94 -22.11 -2.19 15.34
C ASP A 94 -23.09 -2.61 16.46
N GLU A 95 -24.38 -2.77 16.17
CA GLU A 95 -25.39 -3.25 17.14
C GLU A 95 -25.00 -4.57 17.80
N GLN A 96 -24.39 -5.49 17.04
CA GLN A 96 -24.04 -6.82 17.56
C GLN A 96 -22.62 -6.88 18.16
N LEU A 97 -21.71 -6.02 17.71
CA LEU A 97 -20.28 -6.14 18.01
C LEU A 97 -19.72 -4.99 18.86
N HIS A 98 -20.44 -3.88 19.05
CA HIS A 98 -19.93 -2.70 19.76
C HIS A 98 -19.38 -2.96 21.18
N PRO A 99 -19.84 -3.95 21.97
CA PRO A 99 -19.26 -4.22 23.29
C PRO A 99 -17.83 -4.78 23.20
N TRP A 100 -17.46 -5.34 22.05
CA TRP A 100 -16.22 -6.10 21.85
C TRP A 100 -15.24 -5.41 20.90
N ILE A 101 -15.55 -4.21 20.43
CA ILE A 101 -14.74 -3.45 19.46
C ILE A 101 -14.36 -2.12 20.09
N ASP A 102 -13.11 -1.72 20.03
CA ASP A 102 -12.61 -0.40 20.46
C ASP A 102 -12.51 0.60 19.32
N SER A 103 -12.19 0.12 18.13
CA SER A 103 -11.97 0.97 16.96
C SER A 103 -12.38 0.27 15.67
N TRP A 104 -12.82 1.05 14.69
CA TRP A 104 -13.22 0.58 13.36
C TRP A 104 -12.25 1.08 12.30
N GLU A 105 -11.67 0.18 11.51
CA GLU A 105 -10.89 0.53 10.32
C GLU A 105 -11.65 0.14 9.06
N ILE A 106 -11.81 1.10 8.16
CA ILE A 106 -12.64 0.97 6.97
C ILE A 106 -11.77 0.68 5.75
N PHE A 107 -11.92 -0.53 5.19
CA PHE A 107 -11.12 -1.05 4.07
C PHE A 107 -9.64 -1.28 4.40
N ASN A 108 -8.87 -1.75 3.41
CA ASN A 108 -7.44 -2.04 3.53
C ASN A 108 -6.70 -1.53 2.31
N GLU A 109 -5.56 -0.87 2.50
CA GLU A 109 -4.56 -0.59 1.44
C GLU A 109 -5.21 -0.11 0.13
N ILE A 110 -5.99 0.97 0.22
CA ILE A 110 -6.85 1.44 -0.88
C ILE A 110 -6.05 1.92 -2.10
N ASN A 111 -4.74 2.07 -1.95
CA ASN A 111 -3.79 2.39 -3.01
C ASN A 111 -3.38 1.15 -3.84
N LEU A 112 -3.75 -0.07 -3.43
CA LEU A 112 -3.47 -1.31 -4.16
C LEU A 112 -4.73 -1.87 -4.82
N ARG A 113 -4.64 -2.12 -6.14
CA ARG A 113 -5.76 -2.69 -6.93
C ARG A 113 -6.24 -4.06 -6.46
N ASN A 114 -5.39 -4.84 -5.78
CA ASN A 114 -5.77 -6.13 -5.22
C ASN A 114 -6.77 -6.01 -4.07
N PHE A 115 -6.86 -4.83 -3.43
CA PHE A 115 -7.76 -4.56 -2.32
C PHE A 115 -8.87 -3.58 -2.69
N TYR A 116 -8.58 -2.57 -3.52
CA TYR A 116 -9.55 -1.55 -3.90
C TYR A 116 -9.51 -1.21 -5.40
N GLU A 117 -10.67 -1.30 -6.05
CA GLU A 117 -10.86 -1.04 -7.49
C GLU A 117 -11.82 0.15 -7.75
N GLY A 118 -12.27 0.83 -6.70
CA GLY A 118 -13.08 2.04 -6.82
C GLY A 118 -12.23 3.30 -7.00
N THR A 119 -12.89 4.44 -7.08
CA THR A 119 -12.27 5.76 -7.15
C THR A 119 -12.05 6.37 -5.76
N ALA A 120 -11.17 7.37 -5.67
CA ALA A 120 -10.90 8.08 -4.42
C ALA A 120 -12.14 8.77 -3.85
N TRP A 121 -12.97 9.41 -4.69
CA TRP A 121 -14.19 10.08 -4.22
C TRP A 121 -15.28 9.10 -3.78
N GLU A 122 -15.39 7.93 -4.40
CA GLU A 122 -16.26 6.84 -3.92
C GLU A 122 -15.83 6.34 -2.54
N TYR A 123 -14.52 6.17 -2.32
CA TYR A 123 -14.00 5.78 -1.01
C TYR A 123 -14.28 6.87 0.04
N ALA A 124 -13.99 8.12 -0.28
CA ALA A 124 -14.24 9.24 0.63
C ALA A 124 -15.72 9.35 1.01
N ALA A 125 -16.65 9.13 0.06
CA ALA A 125 -18.08 9.08 0.36
C ALA A 125 -18.43 7.96 1.35
N MET A 126 -17.90 6.74 1.13
CA MET A 126 -18.10 5.61 2.06
C MET A 126 -17.50 5.87 3.44
N GLN A 127 -16.29 6.44 3.52
CA GLN A 127 -15.63 6.80 4.78
C GLN A 127 -16.46 7.81 5.58
N LYS A 128 -17.00 8.85 4.92
CA LYS A 128 -17.91 9.82 5.56
C LYS A 128 -19.13 9.13 6.15
N VAL A 129 -19.76 8.24 5.39
CA VAL A 129 -20.92 7.49 5.86
C VAL A 129 -20.56 6.59 7.04
N ALA A 130 -19.42 5.91 6.99
CA ALA A 130 -18.95 5.09 8.11
C ALA A 130 -18.79 5.94 9.38
N TYR A 131 -18.13 7.09 9.26
CA TYR A 131 -17.91 8.00 10.38
C TYR A 131 -19.21 8.54 10.97
N LEU A 132 -20.10 9.09 10.14
CA LEU A 132 -21.38 9.63 10.58
C LEU A 132 -22.23 8.56 11.28
N THR A 133 -22.25 7.35 10.73
CA THR A 133 -22.97 6.20 11.31
C THR A 133 -22.39 5.83 12.67
N LEU A 134 -21.08 5.63 12.75
CA LEU A 134 -20.42 5.16 13.97
C LEU A 134 -20.40 6.23 15.06
N LYS A 135 -20.23 7.51 14.74
CA LYS A 135 -20.26 8.58 15.74
C LYS A 135 -21.64 8.85 16.30
N LYS A 136 -22.70 8.61 15.52
CA LYS A 136 -24.07 8.69 16.01
C LYS A 136 -24.39 7.56 17.00
N ARG A 137 -23.84 6.37 16.78
CA ARG A 137 -24.19 5.14 17.52
C ARG A 137 -23.25 4.83 18.68
N SER A 138 -21.96 4.99 18.44
CA SER A 138 -20.85 4.59 19.30
C SER A 138 -19.81 5.74 19.35
N PRO A 139 -20.17 6.95 19.85
CA PRO A 139 -19.35 8.16 19.77
C PRO A 139 -17.94 8.03 20.36
N GLN A 140 -17.79 7.16 21.36
CA GLN A 140 -16.54 6.87 22.06
C GLN A 140 -15.55 6.01 21.25
N LYS A 141 -16.02 5.30 20.22
CA LYS A 141 -15.17 4.42 19.42
C LYS A 141 -14.41 5.23 18.37
N LEU A 142 -13.14 4.89 18.15
CA LEU A 142 -12.34 5.54 17.13
C LEU A 142 -12.66 4.99 15.75
N VAL A 143 -12.69 5.86 14.77
CA VAL A 143 -12.75 5.50 13.35
C VAL A 143 -11.37 5.74 12.77
N VAL A 144 -10.69 4.68 12.38
CA VAL A 144 -9.38 4.73 11.77
C VAL A 144 -9.56 5.00 10.27
N GLY A 145 -8.75 5.91 9.72
CA GLY A 145 -8.77 6.31 8.32
C GLY A 145 -8.30 5.21 7.36
N PRO A 146 -8.09 5.53 6.08
CA PRO A 146 -7.59 4.57 5.10
C PRO A 146 -6.20 4.09 5.45
N SER A 147 -5.98 2.77 5.33
CA SER A 147 -4.63 2.21 5.28
C SER A 147 -4.01 2.34 3.90
N TYR A 148 -2.69 2.59 3.92
CA TYR A 148 -1.84 2.70 2.75
C TYR A 148 -0.71 1.67 2.86
N SER A 149 -0.50 0.86 1.83
CA SER A 149 0.62 -0.10 1.78
C SER A 149 1.97 0.57 1.52
N GLN A 150 1.93 1.78 0.94
CA GLN A 150 3.09 2.58 0.56
C GLN A 150 2.72 4.08 0.51
N PRO A 151 3.69 5.01 0.42
CA PRO A 151 3.40 6.42 0.29
C PRO A 151 2.57 6.67 -0.97
N SER A 152 1.42 7.31 -0.81
CA SER A 152 0.52 7.64 -1.93
C SER A 152 0.03 9.09 -1.80
N PRO A 153 0.94 10.09 -1.92
CA PRO A 153 0.60 11.48 -1.66
C PRO A 153 -0.49 12.00 -2.59
N GLN A 154 -0.54 11.56 -3.85
CA GLN A 154 -1.56 11.99 -4.81
C GLN A 154 -2.95 11.46 -4.45
N LEU A 155 -3.07 10.18 -4.06
CA LEU A 155 -4.34 9.63 -3.59
C LEU A 155 -4.81 10.35 -2.33
N ARG A 156 -3.90 10.52 -1.37
CA ARG A 156 -4.18 11.22 -0.12
C ARG A 156 -4.65 12.65 -0.34
N ASP A 157 -3.99 13.38 -1.23
CA ASP A 157 -4.34 14.74 -1.64
C ASP A 157 -5.75 14.81 -2.28
N VAL A 158 -6.14 13.83 -3.11
CA VAL A 158 -7.52 13.74 -3.61
C VAL A 158 -8.52 13.44 -2.49
N LEU A 159 -8.19 12.56 -1.54
CA LEU A 159 -9.04 12.27 -0.38
C LEU A 159 -9.21 13.50 0.54
N HIS A 160 -8.14 14.28 0.73
CA HIS A 160 -8.18 15.57 1.41
C HIS A 160 -9.12 16.56 0.72
N ARG A 161 -9.01 16.72 -0.61
CA ARG A 161 -9.93 17.58 -1.38
C ARG A 161 -11.38 17.09 -1.37
N ASN A 162 -11.59 15.81 -1.13
CA ASN A 162 -12.91 15.27 -0.86
C ASN A 162 -13.40 15.57 0.57
N GLY A 163 -12.67 16.33 1.39
CA GLY A 163 -13.05 16.69 2.76
C GLY A 163 -13.09 15.47 3.69
N MET A 164 -12.32 14.42 3.40
CA MET A 164 -12.36 13.16 4.16
C MET A 164 -11.72 13.27 5.55
N ASP A 165 -10.78 14.20 5.75
CA ASP A 165 -9.99 14.31 6.99
C ASP A 165 -10.82 14.65 8.23
N ASP A 166 -12.02 15.20 8.03
CA ASP A 166 -12.99 15.42 9.08
C ASP A 166 -13.68 14.12 9.53
N TYR A 167 -13.52 13.00 8.83
CA TYR A 167 -14.32 11.77 8.97
C TYR A 167 -13.48 10.55 9.33
N TYR A 168 -12.40 10.76 10.08
CA TYR A 168 -11.71 9.73 10.84
C TYR A 168 -11.02 10.40 12.05
N ASP A 169 -10.68 9.61 13.07
CA ASP A 169 -10.04 10.10 14.28
C ASP A 169 -8.54 9.79 14.33
N VAL A 170 -8.08 8.83 13.50
CA VAL A 170 -6.70 8.34 13.48
C VAL A 170 -6.25 8.10 12.05
N ALA A 171 -5.13 8.71 11.64
CA ALA A 171 -4.47 8.36 10.39
C ALA A 171 -3.68 7.06 10.56
N ASN A 172 -3.60 6.23 9.54
CA ASN A 172 -2.80 5.02 9.62
C ASN A 172 -2.04 4.70 8.32
N PHE A 173 -1.05 3.83 8.44
CA PHE A 173 -0.28 3.30 7.32
C PHE A 173 0.27 1.92 7.64
N HIS A 174 0.72 1.23 6.59
CA HIS A 174 1.50 0.01 6.70
C HIS A 174 2.95 0.28 6.28
N THR A 175 3.89 -0.40 6.92
CA THR A 175 5.29 -0.38 6.48
C THR A 175 5.93 -1.74 6.67
N TYR A 176 6.63 -2.19 5.64
CA TYR A 176 7.46 -3.39 5.67
C TYR A 176 8.92 -3.03 5.35
N ALA A 177 9.28 -1.79 5.70
CA ALA A 177 10.64 -1.30 5.62
C ALA A 177 11.57 -2.10 6.55
N GLY A 178 12.84 -2.22 6.15
CA GLY A 178 13.88 -2.77 7.03
C GLY A 178 14.15 -1.85 8.22
N VAL A 179 14.84 -2.37 9.24
CA VAL A 179 15.16 -1.65 10.49
C VAL A 179 15.76 -0.26 10.20
N ASP A 180 16.69 -0.17 9.25
CA ASP A 180 17.40 1.07 8.91
C ASP A 180 16.53 2.15 8.26
N THR A 181 15.45 1.76 7.58
CA THR A 181 14.60 2.68 6.81
C THR A 181 13.24 2.92 7.45
N ALA A 182 12.82 2.09 8.42
CA ALA A 182 11.51 2.15 9.03
C ALA A 182 11.21 3.48 9.74
N MET A 183 12.20 4.06 10.43
CA MET A 183 12.03 5.36 11.12
C MET A 183 11.79 6.48 10.11
N GLY A 184 12.67 6.62 9.11
CA GLY A 184 12.55 7.66 8.09
C GLY A 184 11.27 7.52 7.25
N TYR A 185 10.90 6.29 6.90
CA TYR A 185 9.64 6.01 6.21
C TYR A 185 8.43 6.50 7.03
N SER A 186 8.40 6.14 8.32
CA SER A 186 7.30 6.51 9.23
C SER A 186 7.25 8.02 9.45
N GLY A 187 8.41 8.66 9.64
CA GLY A 187 8.51 10.11 9.77
C GLY A 187 7.98 10.85 8.54
N ASN A 188 8.41 10.43 7.35
CA ASN A 188 7.91 11.00 6.09
C ASN A 188 6.39 10.85 5.92
N PHE A 189 5.81 9.73 6.38
CA PHE A 189 4.35 9.57 6.39
C PHE A 189 3.69 10.57 7.32
N ILE A 190 4.20 10.77 8.54
CA ILE A 190 3.66 11.72 9.51
C ILE A 190 3.78 13.16 8.99
N ASP A 191 4.95 13.56 8.48
CA ASP A 191 5.18 14.89 7.93
C ASP A 191 4.27 15.20 6.75
N SER A 192 4.23 14.30 5.76
CA SER A 192 3.34 14.47 4.61
C SER A 192 1.87 14.41 5.00
N THR A 193 1.55 13.69 6.09
CA THR A 193 0.20 13.66 6.65
C THR A 193 -0.25 15.04 7.06
N ASP A 194 0.50 15.64 7.98
CA ASP A 194 0.16 16.93 8.57
C ASP A 194 0.23 18.05 7.52
N GLN A 195 1.19 17.98 6.58
CA GLN A 195 1.29 18.92 5.46
C GLN A 195 0.07 18.88 4.52
N ILE A 196 -0.45 17.69 4.19
CA ILE A 196 -1.60 17.59 3.28
C ILE A 196 -2.89 18.00 4.00
N THR A 197 -3.09 17.52 5.24
CA THR A 197 -4.36 17.70 5.94
C THR A 197 -4.45 19.05 6.67
N GLN A 198 -3.30 19.70 6.89
CA GLN A 198 -3.19 20.93 7.68
C GLN A 198 -3.79 20.76 9.08
N THR A 199 -3.66 19.56 9.64
CA THR A 199 -4.13 19.19 10.98
C THR A 199 -3.29 18.06 11.53
N THR A 200 -3.12 18.06 12.85
CA THR A 200 -2.27 17.12 13.57
C THR A 200 -3.12 15.99 14.15
N MET A 201 -3.08 14.81 13.53
CA MET A 201 -3.85 13.65 13.99
C MET A 201 -2.97 12.59 14.67
N PRO A 202 -3.54 11.76 15.56
CA PRO A 202 -2.93 10.49 15.96
C PRO A 202 -2.55 9.65 14.72
N VAL A 203 -1.37 9.05 14.74
CA VAL A 203 -0.88 8.17 13.66
C VAL A 203 -0.58 6.78 14.19
N TRP A 204 -1.18 5.75 13.60
CA TRP A 204 -0.91 4.34 13.92
C TRP A 204 -0.25 3.64 12.73
N CYS A 205 0.75 2.80 13.00
CA CYS A 205 1.23 1.81 12.04
C CYS A 205 0.40 0.54 12.23
N THR A 206 -0.67 0.36 11.44
CA THR A 206 -1.63 -0.74 11.59
C THR A 206 -1.13 -2.06 11.01
N GLU A 207 0.03 -2.07 10.35
CA GLU A 207 0.66 -3.29 9.86
C GLU A 207 2.16 -3.09 9.60
N THR A 208 3.00 -3.91 10.24
CA THR A 208 4.42 -4.05 9.92
C THR A 208 4.89 -5.47 10.23
N GLY A 209 5.92 -5.97 9.56
CA GLY A 209 6.42 -7.32 9.82
C GLY A 209 7.69 -7.62 9.06
N ILE A 210 8.26 -8.80 9.30
CA ILE A 210 9.49 -9.26 8.65
C ILE A 210 9.15 -10.44 7.76
N GLU A 211 9.49 -10.36 6.48
CA GLU A 211 9.28 -11.47 5.55
C GLU A 211 10.34 -12.56 5.76
N THR A 212 9.94 -13.83 5.73
CA THR A 212 10.84 -14.98 5.86
C THR A 212 11.09 -15.70 4.54
N HIS A 213 10.55 -15.18 3.43
CA HIS A 213 10.66 -15.76 2.07
C HIS A 213 10.33 -17.26 2.01
N GLY A 214 9.34 -17.68 2.81
CA GLY A 214 8.87 -19.06 2.83
C GLY A 214 9.64 -19.99 3.78
N LEU A 215 10.56 -19.46 4.60
CA LEU A 215 11.10 -20.20 5.75
C LEU A 215 10.01 -20.31 6.82
N TYR A 216 9.74 -21.54 7.26
CA TYR A 216 8.76 -21.82 8.30
C TYR A 216 9.45 -22.28 9.58
N ALA A 217 8.84 -22.01 10.74
CA ALA A 217 9.33 -22.49 12.05
C ALA A 217 9.48 -24.03 12.17
N ARG A 218 8.97 -24.81 11.20
CA ARG A 218 9.14 -26.27 11.13
C ARG A 218 10.39 -26.71 10.38
N ASP A 219 11.05 -25.79 9.68
CA ASP A 219 12.25 -26.08 8.92
C ASP A 219 13.39 -26.20 9.94
N SER A 220 13.78 -27.45 10.21
CA SER A 220 14.71 -27.81 11.26
C SER A 220 16.17 -27.83 10.80
N SER A 221 16.46 -27.33 9.60
CA SER A 221 17.84 -27.12 9.19
C SER A 221 18.46 -26.03 10.05
N GLU A 222 19.72 -26.21 10.41
CA GLU A 222 20.48 -25.23 11.19
C GLU A 222 20.46 -23.84 10.54
N GLU A 223 20.56 -23.79 9.20
CA GLU A 223 20.45 -22.56 8.43
C GLU A 223 19.09 -21.87 8.60
N ALA A 224 17.98 -22.63 8.61
CA ALA A 224 16.65 -22.05 8.78
C ALA A 224 16.45 -21.52 10.21
N VAL A 225 16.94 -22.26 11.21
CA VAL A 225 16.91 -21.82 12.61
C VAL A 225 17.70 -20.53 12.80
N GLN A 226 18.94 -20.45 12.27
CA GLN A 226 19.77 -19.24 12.35
C GLN A 226 19.11 -18.04 11.66
N LYS A 227 18.47 -18.24 10.49
CA LYS A 227 17.75 -17.17 9.79
C LYS A 227 16.52 -16.71 10.55
N LEU A 228 15.74 -17.62 11.11
CA LEU A 228 14.56 -17.28 11.91
C LEU A 228 14.95 -16.55 13.20
N HIS A 229 16.06 -16.95 13.82
CA HIS A 229 16.65 -16.25 14.96
C HIS A 229 17.05 -14.82 14.59
N HIS A 230 17.80 -14.66 13.50
CA HIS A 230 18.15 -13.34 12.98
C HIS A 230 16.91 -12.48 12.70
N TYR A 231 15.86 -13.03 12.08
CA TYR A 231 14.63 -12.27 11.86
C TYR A 231 13.91 -11.90 13.17
N ALA A 232 13.94 -12.77 14.18
CA ALA A 232 13.37 -12.45 15.49
C ALA A 232 14.13 -11.31 16.18
N SER A 233 15.46 -11.25 16.06
CA SER A 233 16.28 -10.19 16.65
C SER A 233 16.02 -8.79 16.04
N LEU A 234 15.52 -8.74 14.80
CA LEU A 234 15.15 -7.48 14.12
C LEU A 234 13.76 -6.94 14.53
N VAL A 235 12.90 -7.74 15.17
CA VAL A 235 11.51 -7.35 15.50
C VAL A 235 11.47 -6.10 16.39
N ALA A 236 12.26 -6.10 17.45
CA ALA A 236 12.23 -5.01 18.42
C ALA A 236 12.79 -3.70 17.84
N PRO A 237 13.99 -3.67 17.22
CA PRO A 237 14.49 -2.49 16.52
C PRO A 237 13.50 -1.93 15.48
N LEU A 238 12.86 -2.81 14.69
CA LEU A 238 11.85 -2.40 13.69
C LEU A 238 10.69 -1.66 14.36
N MET A 239 10.05 -2.28 15.35
CA MET A 239 8.87 -1.69 16.00
C MET A 239 9.21 -0.43 16.78
N THR A 240 10.35 -0.38 17.46
CA THR A 240 10.75 0.81 18.23
C THR A 240 11.19 1.96 17.32
N ASN A 241 11.79 1.69 16.16
CA ASN A 241 12.09 2.72 15.17
C ASN A 241 10.82 3.38 14.60
N ILE A 242 9.77 2.58 14.35
CA ILE A 242 8.46 3.09 13.90
C ILE A 242 7.78 3.91 15.00
N ASN A 243 7.83 3.45 16.25
CA ASN A 243 7.28 4.18 17.39
C ASN A 243 8.04 5.48 17.68
N ALA A 244 9.37 5.44 17.70
CA ALA A 244 10.24 6.59 17.94
C ALA A 244 10.08 7.69 16.87
N ALA A 245 9.64 7.36 15.66
CA ALA A 245 9.29 8.34 14.63
C ALA A 245 8.05 9.21 15.00
N GLY A 246 7.25 8.80 15.98
CA GLY A 246 6.06 9.52 16.46
C GLY A 246 4.74 8.78 16.27
N THR A 247 4.76 7.48 15.94
CA THR A 247 3.53 6.67 15.89
C THR A 247 3.09 6.25 17.28
N GLU A 248 1.78 6.30 17.56
CA GLU A 248 1.26 5.95 18.89
C GLU A 248 1.11 4.44 19.10
N LYS A 249 0.91 3.69 18.01
CA LYS A 249 0.68 2.24 18.04
C LYS A 249 1.33 1.60 16.82
N VAL A 250 1.92 0.43 17.05
CA VAL A 250 2.57 -0.38 16.01
C VAL A 250 2.02 -1.81 16.11
N PHE A 251 1.42 -2.29 15.02
CA PHE A 251 0.79 -3.61 14.97
C PHE A 251 1.66 -4.57 14.15
N TYR A 252 2.14 -5.63 14.79
CA TYR A 252 2.99 -6.64 14.14
C TYR A 252 2.18 -7.65 13.33
N PHE A 253 2.63 -7.93 12.11
CA PHE A 253 2.06 -8.87 11.16
C PHE A 253 2.95 -10.14 11.09
N TYR A 254 2.51 -11.34 11.47
CA TYR A 254 1.16 -11.75 11.90
C TYR A 254 1.16 -12.78 13.06
N TRP A 255 0.04 -12.86 13.76
CA TRP A 255 -0.07 -13.64 14.99
C TRP A 255 0.14 -15.15 14.81
N LYS A 256 -0.35 -15.75 13.72
CA LYS A 256 -0.28 -17.20 13.47
C LYS A 256 0.15 -17.50 12.05
N SER A 257 1.06 -18.47 11.89
CA SER A 257 1.62 -18.87 10.60
C SER A 257 0.59 -19.33 9.58
N VAL A 258 0.35 -18.48 8.59
CA VAL A 258 -0.47 -18.78 7.40
C VAL A 258 0.16 -18.28 6.10
N PHE A 259 1.26 -17.54 6.18
CA PHE A 259 1.88 -16.79 5.08
C PHE A 259 3.41 -16.85 5.13
N THR A 260 4.09 -16.12 4.22
CA THR A 260 5.56 -16.00 4.08
C THR A 260 6.21 -15.00 5.06
N PHE A 261 5.50 -14.55 6.09
CA PHE A 261 6.02 -13.64 7.13
C PHE A 261 6.45 -14.37 8.39
N LEU A 262 7.35 -13.76 9.16
CA LEU A 262 7.74 -14.20 10.48
C LEU A 262 6.50 -14.09 11.37
N CYS A 263 6.05 -15.24 11.87
CA CYS A 263 4.83 -15.31 12.65
C CYS A 263 5.16 -15.48 14.14
N VAL A 264 4.35 -14.82 14.95
CA VAL A 264 4.45 -14.89 16.42
C VAL A 264 4.19 -16.31 16.91
N LEU A 265 3.27 -17.03 16.27
CA LEU A 265 2.96 -18.43 16.55
C LEU A 265 3.03 -19.28 15.30
N ASP A 266 3.35 -20.56 15.47
CA ASP A 266 3.25 -21.54 14.39
C ASP A 266 1.79 -21.96 14.11
N ARG A 267 1.59 -22.84 13.13
CA ARG A 267 0.26 -23.35 12.75
C ARG A 267 -0.46 -24.12 13.86
N LYS A 268 0.28 -24.65 14.84
CA LYS A 268 -0.20 -25.46 15.97
C LYS A 268 -0.31 -24.67 17.27
N PHE A 269 -0.16 -23.34 17.23
CA PHE A 269 -0.15 -22.46 18.40
C PHE A 269 1.08 -22.66 19.32
N MET A 270 2.20 -23.14 18.77
CA MET A 270 3.48 -23.13 19.47
C MET A 270 4.13 -21.77 19.32
N THR A 271 4.78 -21.32 20.39
CA THR A 271 5.55 -20.07 20.42
C THR A 271 6.79 -20.18 19.52
N THR A 272 7.08 -19.12 18.78
CA THR A 272 8.33 -18.95 18.02
C THR A 272 9.27 -18.00 18.77
N GLU A 273 10.50 -17.80 18.29
CA GLU A 273 11.36 -16.74 18.84
C GLU A 273 10.78 -15.34 18.63
N CYS A 274 9.94 -15.14 17.60
CA CYS A 274 9.18 -13.91 17.44
C CYS A 274 8.20 -13.67 18.61
N TYR A 275 7.62 -14.74 19.18
CA TYR A 275 6.82 -14.62 20.42
C TYR A 275 7.66 -14.09 21.58
N ALA A 276 8.87 -14.64 21.78
CA ALA A 276 9.77 -14.19 22.83
C ALA A 276 10.20 -12.72 22.60
N ALA A 277 10.52 -12.34 21.37
CA ALA A 277 10.85 -10.96 21.01
C ALA A 277 9.72 -9.97 21.35
N ILE A 278 8.49 -10.27 20.92
CA ILE A 278 7.31 -9.43 21.19
C ILE A 278 6.99 -9.39 22.69
N ALA A 279 7.03 -10.54 23.38
CA ALA A 279 6.74 -10.60 24.80
C ALA A 279 7.78 -9.82 25.63
N THR A 280 9.07 -9.94 25.29
CA THR A 280 10.14 -9.18 25.95
C THR A 280 10.00 -7.68 25.67
N LEU A 281 9.73 -7.30 24.41
CA LEU A 281 9.49 -5.92 24.01
C LEU A 281 8.42 -5.26 24.89
N ASN A 282 7.24 -5.86 24.99
CA ASN A 282 6.14 -5.30 25.81
C ASN A 282 6.46 -5.34 27.30
N ARG A 283 7.05 -6.44 27.80
CA ARG A 283 7.42 -6.57 29.21
C ARG A 283 8.42 -5.49 29.64
N MET A 284 9.37 -5.17 28.77
CA MET A 284 10.46 -4.25 29.07
C MET A 284 10.11 -2.80 28.75
N LEU A 285 9.34 -2.52 27.69
CA LEU A 285 9.16 -1.15 27.18
C LEU A 285 7.73 -0.62 27.24
N GLY A 286 6.75 -1.36 27.80
CA GLY A 286 5.32 -0.98 27.86
C GLY A 286 5.02 0.31 28.63
N GLY A 287 5.40 1.45 28.05
CA GLY A 287 5.38 2.79 28.62
C GLY A 287 5.51 3.86 27.53
N GLN A 288 5.81 5.10 27.92
CA GLN A 288 5.90 6.22 27.00
C GLN A 288 7.31 6.38 26.46
N TYR A 289 7.46 6.59 25.14
CA TYR A 289 8.73 6.94 24.54
C TYR A 289 9.25 8.27 25.12
N ALA A 290 10.52 8.30 25.54
CA ALA A 290 11.14 9.41 26.27
C ALA A 290 12.44 9.90 25.62
N GLY A 291 12.73 9.50 24.39
CA GLY A 291 13.86 9.99 23.60
C GLY A 291 14.84 8.90 23.15
N THR A 292 15.80 9.32 22.35
CA THR A 292 16.87 8.49 21.78
C THR A 292 18.22 9.07 22.16
N HIS A 293 19.19 8.20 22.44
CA HIS A 293 20.59 8.55 22.57
C HIS A 293 21.40 7.86 21.47
N HIS A 294 22.28 8.59 20.79
CA HIS A 294 23.18 8.04 19.79
C HIS A 294 24.60 7.96 20.36
N TYR A 295 25.17 6.75 20.42
CA TYR A 295 26.53 6.52 20.91
C TYR A 295 27.56 6.59 19.78
N SER A 296 27.15 6.15 18.59
CA SER A 296 27.87 6.24 17.32
C SER A 296 26.87 6.27 16.16
N ASP A 297 27.36 6.35 14.91
CA ASP A 297 26.50 6.32 13.71
C ASP A 297 25.71 5.00 13.56
N ASP A 298 26.19 3.93 14.21
CA ASP A 298 25.62 2.58 14.13
C ASP A 298 24.90 2.14 15.40
N VAL A 299 25.18 2.74 16.56
CA VAL A 299 24.63 2.30 17.87
C VAL A 299 23.78 3.38 18.51
N TRP A 300 22.54 3.03 18.87
CA TRP A 300 21.60 3.94 19.51
C TRP A 300 20.81 3.23 20.61
N ALA A 301 20.18 4.01 21.49
CA ALA A 301 19.23 3.51 22.47
C ALA A 301 17.96 4.34 22.48
N HIS A 302 16.80 3.68 22.51
CA HIS A 302 15.51 4.33 22.79
C HIS A 302 15.16 4.17 24.26
N ARG A 303 14.76 5.26 24.89
CA ARG A 303 14.28 5.29 26.27
C ARG A 303 12.76 5.26 26.30
N TYR A 304 12.26 4.48 27.26
CA TYR A 304 10.86 4.40 27.62
C TYR A 304 10.70 4.62 29.12
N ASP A 305 9.76 5.48 29.50
CA ASP A 305 9.34 5.66 30.88
C ASP A 305 8.13 4.77 31.15
N THR A 306 8.34 3.73 31.97
CA THR A 306 7.33 2.72 32.28
C THR A 306 6.86 2.85 33.73
N SER A 307 5.75 2.18 34.07
CA SER A 307 5.28 2.07 35.46
C SER A 307 6.28 1.38 36.41
N LYS A 308 7.30 0.70 35.86
CA LYS A 308 8.37 0.02 36.60
C LYS A 308 9.69 0.80 36.63
N GLY A 309 9.67 2.07 36.20
CA GLY A 309 10.86 2.92 36.06
C GLY A 309 11.35 3.03 34.61
N PRO A 310 12.47 3.73 34.38
CA PRO A 310 12.99 3.95 33.05
C PRO A 310 13.59 2.66 32.47
N ARG A 311 13.47 2.51 31.16
CA ARG A 311 13.86 1.31 30.41
C ARG A 311 14.49 1.72 29.09
N LEU A 312 15.53 1.02 28.67
CA LEU A 312 16.15 1.19 27.36
C LEU A 312 16.00 -0.07 26.52
N ILE A 313 15.93 0.13 25.21
CA ILE A 313 16.42 -0.84 24.24
C ILE A 313 17.67 -0.24 23.59
N VAL A 314 18.73 -1.03 23.50
CA VAL A 314 20.01 -0.64 22.88
C VAL A 314 20.20 -1.47 21.62
N CYS A 315 20.33 -0.80 20.49
CA CYS A 315 20.33 -1.39 19.15
C CYS A 315 21.61 -1.02 18.40
N SER A 316 22.00 -1.86 17.44
CA SER A 316 23.04 -1.55 16.46
C SER A 316 22.56 -1.83 15.03
N LYS A 317 23.08 -1.08 14.06
CA LYS A 317 22.96 -1.40 12.62
C LYS A 317 23.88 -2.55 12.25
N THR A 318 25.06 -2.59 12.88
CA THR A 318 26.10 -3.57 12.63
C THR A 318 26.44 -4.29 13.93
N TYR A 319 26.28 -5.61 13.93
CA TYR A 319 26.67 -6.47 15.04
C TYR A 319 27.98 -7.23 14.68
N PRO A 320 28.89 -7.47 15.64
CA PRO A 320 28.82 -7.07 17.04
C PRO A 320 29.17 -5.59 17.26
N ALA A 321 28.69 -5.01 18.36
CA ALA A 321 28.96 -3.64 18.79
C ALA A 321 29.24 -3.54 20.29
N ARG A 322 29.84 -2.42 20.72
CA ARG A 322 30.11 -2.13 22.14
C ARG A 322 29.70 -0.71 22.50
N VAL A 323 29.17 -0.54 23.70
CA VAL A 323 28.68 0.75 24.20
C VAL A 323 28.86 0.85 25.71
N SER A 324 29.09 2.06 26.21
CA SER A 324 29.17 2.35 27.65
C SER A 324 27.97 3.22 28.05
N LEU A 325 27.02 2.66 28.78
CA LEU A 325 25.84 3.39 29.29
C LEU A 325 26.17 4.11 30.60
N LYS A 326 25.70 5.34 30.80
CA LYS A 326 25.80 6.04 32.09
C LYS A 326 24.54 5.80 32.90
N LEU A 327 24.67 5.15 34.05
CA LEU A 327 23.53 4.82 34.89
C LEU A 327 23.87 4.86 36.39
N HIS A 328 22.83 4.96 37.21
CA HIS A 328 22.92 4.95 38.67
C HIS A 328 21.92 3.94 39.23
N GLY A 329 22.32 3.27 40.31
CA GLY A 329 21.55 2.32 41.08
C GLY A 329 21.67 0.88 40.58
N ASN A 330 20.64 0.10 40.88
CA ASN A 330 20.53 -1.28 40.42
C ASN A 330 20.22 -1.32 38.93
N TYR A 331 20.80 -2.29 38.22
CA TYR A 331 20.50 -2.50 36.80
C TYR A 331 20.30 -3.97 36.46
N GLN A 332 19.57 -4.23 35.38
CA GLN A 332 19.49 -5.52 34.71
C GLN A 332 19.58 -5.35 33.20
N VAL A 333 20.27 -6.27 32.56
CA VAL A 333 20.38 -6.40 31.10
C VAL A 333 19.65 -7.68 30.71
N VAL A 334 18.77 -7.56 29.73
CA VAL A 334 17.85 -8.62 29.31
C VAL A 334 18.00 -8.84 27.81
N ALA A 335 18.19 -10.11 27.42
CA ALA A 335 18.25 -10.54 26.01
C ALA A 335 16.86 -10.47 25.35
N MET A 336 16.80 -10.58 24.02
CA MET A 336 15.55 -10.59 23.26
C MET A 336 14.62 -11.76 23.65
N THR A 337 15.20 -12.88 24.06
CA THR A 337 14.48 -14.05 24.59
C THR A 337 13.89 -13.85 25.99
N GLY A 338 14.26 -12.77 26.67
CA GLY A 338 13.79 -12.40 28.00
C GLY A 338 14.67 -12.88 29.16
N GLU A 339 15.75 -13.59 28.87
CA GLU A 339 16.77 -13.99 29.85
C GLU A 339 17.51 -12.77 30.42
N ILE A 340 17.77 -12.78 31.73
CA ILE A 340 18.65 -11.77 32.37
C ILE A 340 20.09 -12.21 32.12
N ILE A 341 20.80 -11.49 31.25
CA ILE A 341 22.19 -11.80 30.89
C ILE A 341 23.20 -11.10 31.82
N SER A 342 22.81 -10.02 32.49
CA SER A 342 23.64 -9.33 33.48
C SER A 342 22.78 -8.56 34.48
N SER A 343 23.25 -8.41 35.72
CA SER A 343 22.64 -7.53 36.71
C SER A 343 23.68 -7.06 37.72
N GLY A 344 23.46 -5.90 38.33
CA GLY A 344 24.41 -5.34 39.28
C GLY A 344 23.94 -4.04 39.90
N HIS A 345 24.88 -3.33 40.50
CA HIS A 345 24.66 -2.04 41.16
C HIS A 345 25.84 -1.11 40.86
N THR A 346 25.56 0.17 40.60
CA THR A 346 26.57 1.21 40.38
C THR A 346 26.10 2.55 40.93
N VAL A 347 26.99 3.38 41.48
CA VAL A 347 26.61 4.67 42.11
C VAL A 347 26.99 5.88 41.26
N ASP A 348 27.99 5.76 40.37
CA ASP A 348 28.38 6.80 39.40
C ASP A 348 29.22 6.13 38.30
N GLY A 349 28.65 5.11 37.65
CA GLY A 349 29.43 4.22 36.80
C GLY A 349 28.89 4.08 35.40
N THR A 350 29.79 3.61 34.55
CA THR A 350 29.49 3.17 33.21
C THR A 350 29.20 1.67 33.22
N LEU A 351 28.16 1.25 32.50
CA LEU A 351 27.92 -0.14 32.17
C LEU A 351 28.41 -0.38 30.75
N ASP A 352 29.51 -1.12 30.61
CA ASP A 352 29.99 -1.57 29.31
C ASP A 352 29.16 -2.76 28.83
N LEU A 353 28.45 -2.57 27.73
CA LEU A 353 27.64 -3.57 27.06
C LEU A 353 28.31 -4.04 25.77
N SER A 354 28.23 -5.34 25.53
CA SER A 354 28.50 -5.95 24.24
C SER A 354 27.18 -6.39 23.62
N LEU A 355 26.96 -5.99 22.38
CA LEU A 355 25.84 -6.37 21.53
C LEU A 355 26.38 -7.37 20.52
N ASP A 356 26.16 -8.66 20.70
CA ASP A 356 26.83 -9.67 19.86
C ASP A 356 26.12 -9.89 18.52
N ASP A 357 24.81 -10.12 18.55
CA ASP A 357 23.95 -10.39 17.37
C ASP A 357 22.51 -9.87 17.48
N GLU A 358 22.14 -9.29 18.64
CA GLU A 358 20.79 -8.79 18.92
C GLU A 358 20.78 -7.53 19.79
N ALA A 359 19.65 -6.82 19.75
CA ALA A 359 19.38 -5.72 20.66
C ALA A 359 19.15 -6.22 22.09
N VAL A 360 19.60 -5.46 23.08
CA VAL A 360 19.40 -5.78 24.50
C VAL A 360 18.54 -4.72 25.18
N TYR A 361 17.83 -5.16 26.21
CA TYR A 361 17.00 -4.28 27.03
C TYR A 361 17.70 -4.00 28.35
N VAL A 362 17.61 -2.77 28.84
CA VAL A 362 18.25 -2.37 30.09
C VAL A 362 17.23 -1.72 31.00
N SER A 363 17.13 -2.21 32.24
CA SER A 363 16.48 -1.51 33.34
C SER A 363 17.55 -0.95 34.28
N ALA A 364 17.32 0.26 34.77
CA ALA A 364 18.12 0.86 35.83
C ALA A 364 17.24 1.73 36.74
N ASP A 365 17.71 2.03 37.95
CA ASP A 365 17.03 3.02 38.80
C ASP A 365 17.05 4.41 38.13
N GLN A 366 18.15 4.76 37.46
CA GLN A 366 18.30 6.01 36.71
C GLN A 366 19.30 5.85 35.54
N PHE A 367 19.00 6.50 34.40
CA PHE A 367 19.95 6.72 33.30
C PHE A 367 20.42 8.18 33.30
N ASN A 368 21.74 8.36 33.18
CA ASN A 368 22.41 9.67 33.19
C ASN A 368 22.82 10.13 31.78
N ASP A 369 22.59 9.32 30.75
CA ASP A 369 22.72 9.74 29.35
C ASP A 369 21.61 10.73 28.96
N THR A 370 21.92 11.61 28.01
CA THR A 370 20.96 12.60 27.48
C THR A 370 20.13 11.96 26.37
N PHE A 371 18.79 11.94 26.52
CA PHE A 371 17.88 11.41 25.51
C PHE A 371 17.11 12.55 24.86
N GLU A 372 17.13 12.60 23.53
CA GLU A 372 16.43 13.61 22.74
C GLU A 372 15.37 12.93 21.87
N SER A 373 14.19 13.54 21.76
CA SER A 373 13.15 12.99 20.90
C SER A 373 13.59 13.05 19.43
N VAL A 374 13.58 11.90 18.76
CA VAL A 374 13.73 11.82 17.29
C VAL A 374 12.38 11.72 16.58
N ALA A 375 11.28 11.79 17.33
CA ALA A 375 9.95 11.86 16.75
C ALA A 375 9.83 13.11 15.88
N VAL A 376 9.04 12.98 14.81
CA VAL A 376 8.72 14.11 13.94
C VAL A 376 8.21 15.28 14.78
N ALA A 377 8.84 16.44 14.62
CA ALA A 377 8.43 17.66 15.30
C ALA A 377 7.14 18.17 14.65
N ARG A 378 6.07 18.30 15.44
CA ARG A 378 4.75 18.71 14.96
C ARG A 378 4.23 19.87 15.80
N ASP A 379 3.85 20.94 15.14
CA ASP A 379 2.99 21.94 15.76
C ASP A 379 1.59 21.33 15.92
N VAL A 380 0.97 21.48 17.08
CA VAL A 380 -0.41 21.04 17.28
C VAL A 380 -1.33 22.00 16.54
N ILE A 381 -1.84 21.57 15.40
CA ILE A 381 -2.80 22.32 14.59
C ILE A 381 -4.19 21.73 14.80
N GLU A 382 -5.02 22.45 15.56
CA GLU A 382 -6.44 22.14 15.65
C GLU A 382 -7.21 22.89 14.56
N ARG A 383 -8.00 22.16 13.77
CA ARG A 383 -8.92 22.74 12.79
C ARG A 383 -10.36 22.56 13.25
N PRO A 384 -11.20 23.62 13.25
CA PRO A 384 -12.64 23.47 13.46
C PRO A 384 -13.22 22.52 12.42
N SER A 385 -13.96 21.52 12.88
CA SER A 385 -14.54 20.53 11.98
C SER A 385 -15.52 21.16 11.00
N GLN A 386 -15.44 20.79 9.73
CA GLN A 386 -16.35 21.21 8.66
C GLN A 386 -17.27 20.06 8.24
N ARG A 387 -17.57 19.14 9.16
CA ARG A 387 -18.47 17.99 8.94
C ARG A 387 -19.84 18.43 8.43
N SER A 388 -20.34 17.63 7.51
CA SER A 388 -21.64 17.71 6.86
C SER A 388 -22.35 16.39 7.06
N ASP A 389 -23.63 16.43 7.41
CA ASP A 389 -24.49 15.24 7.39
C ASP A 389 -24.98 14.90 5.96
N LEU A 390 -24.73 15.79 5.00
CA LEU A 390 -24.89 15.48 3.58
C LEU A 390 -23.61 14.85 3.03
N VAL A 391 -23.76 13.81 2.24
CA VAL A 391 -22.66 13.15 1.51
C VAL A 391 -22.95 13.20 0.01
N ILE A 392 -22.01 13.77 -0.74
CA ILE A 392 -22.01 13.71 -2.21
C ILE A 392 -21.24 12.46 -2.64
N ASP A 393 -21.85 11.66 -3.50
CA ASP A 393 -21.28 10.45 -4.08
C ASP A 393 -21.40 10.54 -5.61
N VAL A 394 -20.29 10.40 -6.33
CA VAL A 394 -20.25 10.55 -7.79
C VAL A 394 -19.89 9.22 -8.43
N ARG A 395 -20.82 8.69 -9.23
CA ARG A 395 -20.73 7.39 -9.89
C ARG A 395 -20.59 7.58 -11.38
N LEU A 396 -19.47 7.13 -11.92
CA LEU A 396 -19.17 7.18 -13.36
C LEU A 396 -19.26 5.78 -13.97
N ASP A 397 -19.16 5.72 -15.30
CA ASP A 397 -19.11 4.45 -16.03
C ASP A 397 -18.04 3.51 -15.42
N PRO A 398 -18.39 2.25 -15.08
CA PRO A 398 -17.46 1.29 -14.51
C PRO A 398 -16.26 0.94 -15.41
N ASN A 399 -16.34 1.24 -16.72
CA ASN A 399 -15.26 1.04 -17.69
C ASN A 399 -14.37 2.27 -17.86
N ALA A 400 -14.62 3.35 -17.12
CA ALA A 400 -13.78 4.54 -17.21
C ALA A 400 -12.35 4.24 -16.75
N LYS A 401 -11.37 4.77 -17.49
CA LYS A 401 -9.95 4.53 -17.21
C LYS A 401 -9.55 5.31 -15.95
N TYR A 402 -9.34 4.59 -14.86
CA TYR A 402 -8.90 5.17 -13.59
C TYR A 402 -7.45 4.80 -13.29
N ASN A 403 -6.63 5.79 -12.94
CA ASN A 403 -5.23 5.64 -12.55
C ASN A 403 -5.13 5.71 -11.03
N THR A 404 -5.08 4.55 -10.37
CA THR A 404 -5.10 4.42 -8.90
C THR A 404 -3.95 5.15 -8.21
N PRO A 405 -2.67 5.02 -8.61
CA PRO A 405 -1.57 5.73 -7.95
C PRO A 405 -1.72 7.25 -7.93
N LEU A 406 -2.31 7.84 -8.98
CA LEU A 406 -2.50 9.28 -9.11
C LEU A 406 -3.92 9.75 -8.77
N ALA A 407 -4.78 8.80 -8.41
CA ALA A 407 -6.20 8.97 -8.11
C ALA A 407 -7.00 9.74 -9.16
N MET A 408 -6.67 9.58 -10.45
CA MET A 408 -7.27 10.37 -11.54
C MET A 408 -8.09 9.54 -12.53
N LEU A 409 -9.12 10.16 -13.09
CA LEU A 409 -9.85 9.70 -14.26
C LEU A 409 -9.13 10.17 -15.53
N GLU A 410 -8.80 9.24 -16.41
CA GLU A 410 -8.15 9.52 -17.69
C GLU A 410 -9.17 9.40 -18.83
N LEU A 411 -9.24 10.42 -19.68
CA LEU A 411 -10.13 10.47 -20.84
C LEU A 411 -9.36 10.73 -22.13
N ASP A 412 -9.79 10.14 -23.23
CA ASP A 412 -9.30 10.52 -24.56
C ASP A 412 -9.76 11.95 -24.92
N PRO A 413 -9.02 12.69 -25.76
CA PRO A 413 -9.42 14.03 -26.18
C PRO A 413 -10.83 14.06 -26.80
N GLY A 414 -11.68 14.95 -26.31
CA GLY A 414 -13.09 15.05 -26.75
C GLY A 414 -14.00 13.92 -26.26
N GLN A 415 -13.49 12.96 -25.48
CA GLN A 415 -14.30 11.87 -24.95
C GLN A 415 -15.34 12.41 -23.97
N ARG A 416 -16.55 11.85 -24.04
CA ARG A 416 -17.64 12.11 -23.12
C ARG A 416 -17.82 10.93 -22.17
N TYR A 417 -17.98 11.23 -20.88
CA TYR A 417 -18.52 10.32 -19.87
C TYR A 417 -19.76 10.93 -19.23
N ASP A 418 -20.77 10.09 -19.07
CA ASP A 418 -21.96 10.41 -18.28
C ASP A 418 -21.91 9.62 -16.97
N GLY A 419 -22.47 10.20 -15.93
CA GLY A 419 -22.54 9.59 -14.62
C GLY A 419 -23.72 10.10 -13.80
N LEU A 420 -23.75 9.65 -12.54
CA LEU A 420 -24.73 10.05 -11.56
C LEU A 420 -24.04 10.76 -10.40
N VAL A 421 -24.69 11.79 -9.89
CA VAL A 421 -24.37 12.43 -8.62
C VAL A 421 -25.51 12.13 -7.68
N HIS A 422 -25.18 11.51 -6.54
CA HIS A 422 -26.09 11.29 -5.45
C HIS A 422 -25.77 12.25 -4.31
N VAL A 423 -26.80 12.87 -3.74
CA VAL A 423 -26.71 13.62 -2.49
C VAL A 423 -27.53 12.88 -1.45
N TYR A 424 -26.84 12.24 -0.52
CA TYR A 424 -27.45 11.50 0.59
C TYR A 424 -27.63 12.43 1.79
N ASN A 425 -28.79 12.40 2.44
CA ASN A 425 -29.04 13.13 3.68
C ASN A 425 -29.08 12.18 4.89
N PHE A 426 -28.03 12.19 5.69
CA PHE A 426 -27.93 11.38 6.92
C PHE A 426 -28.41 12.12 8.18
N SER A 427 -28.80 13.39 8.06
CA SER A 427 -29.34 14.18 9.18
C SER A 427 -30.79 13.81 9.51
N ASP A 428 -31.33 14.42 10.56
CA ASP A 428 -32.73 14.35 10.96
C ASP A 428 -33.60 15.49 10.39
N LYS A 429 -33.03 16.35 9.54
CA LYS A 429 -33.71 17.54 8.97
C LYS A 429 -33.72 17.52 7.44
N PRO A 430 -34.79 18.04 6.81
CA PRO A 430 -34.78 18.23 5.36
C PRO A 430 -33.73 19.27 4.98
N PHE A 431 -33.19 19.14 3.78
CA PHE A 431 -32.23 20.09 3.23
C PHE A 431 -32.61 20.51 1.83
N SER A 432 -32.53 21.81 1.55
CA SER A 432 -32.68 22.38 0.22
C SER A 432 -31.41 23.13 -0.14
N GLY A 433 -30.91 22.92 -1.36
CA GLY A 433 -29.65 23.51 -1.77
C GLY A 433 -29.36 23.34 -3.25
N ARG A 434 -28.13 23.69 -3.62
CA ARG A 434 -27.62 23.60 -4.98
C ARG A 434 -26.23 22.99 -4.99
N LEU A 435 -26.00 22.07 -5.92
CA LEU A 435 -24.68 21.58 -6.29
C LEU A 435 -23.96 22.65 -7.10
N ASN A 436 -22.84 23.12 -6.59
CA ASN A 436 -21.92 24.02 -7.27
C ASN A 436 -20.73 23.25 -7.80
N ILE A 437 -20.29 23.59 -9.00
CA ILE A 437 -19.10 23.04 -9.64
C ILE A 437 -18.02 24.11 -9.55
N SER A 438 -16.80 23.73 -9.15
CA SER A 438 -15.65 24.63 -9.18
C SER A 438 -15.28 25.03 -10.62
N ASP A 439 -14.26 25.87 -10.77
CA ASP A 439 -13.65 26.07 -12.09
C ASP A 439 -13.22 24.72 -12.69
N THR A 440 -13.56 24.52 -13.96
CA THR A 440 -13.29 23.31 -14.73
C THR A 440 -12.22 23.55 -15.79
N GLY A 441 -11.71 24.78 -15.92
CA GLY A 441 -10.76 25.17 -16.95
C GLY A 441 -11.30 24.85 -18.35
N GLN A 442 -10.58 23.98 -19.07
CA GLN A 442 -10.96 23.56 -20.43
C GLN A 442 -11.93 22.36 -20.44
N TRP A 443 -12.20 21.75 -19.29
CA TRP A 443 -13.13 20.64 -19.18
C TRP A 443 -14.57 21.15 -19.22
N HIS A 444 -15.45 20.43 -19.91
CA HIS A 444 -16.88 20.63 -19.75
C HIS A 444 -17.38 19.70 -18.66
N VAL A 445 -17.79 20.26 -17.53
CA VAL A 445 -18.46 19.51 -16.46
C VAL A 445 -19.79 20.17 -16.16
N LYS A 446 -20.86 19.40 -16.26
CA LYS A 446 -22.22 19.91 -16.07
C LYS A 446 -23.07 18.93 -15.27
N VAL A 447 -23.72 19.44 -14.23
CA VAL A 447 -24.79 18.75 -13.51
C VAL A 447 -26.12 19.20 -14.09
N LEU A 448 -26.95 18.27 -14.56
CA LEU A 448 -28.18 18.61 -15.31
C LEU A 448 -29.23 19.29 -14.44
N GLU A 449 -29.48 18.75 -13.25
CA GLU A 449 -30.41 19.32 -12.27
C GLU A 449 -29.63 19.60 -10.98
N PRO A 450 -29.04 20.80 -10.82
CA PRO A 450 -28.17 21.07 -9.67
C PRO A 450 -28.93 21.50 -8.41
N THR A 451 -30.20 21.90 -8.51
CA THR A 451 -31.00 22.37 -7.36
C THR A 451 -31.91 21.27 -6.88
N PHE A 452 -31.97 21.05 -5.56
CA PHE A 452 -32.70 19.93 -4.99
C PHE A 452 -33.30 20.25 -3.62
N THR A 453 -34.24 19.42 -3.21
CA THR A 453 -34.69 19.28 -1.82
C THR A 453 -34.70 17.81 -1.48
N VAL A 454 -34.07 17.44 -0.37
CA VAL A 454 -33.93 16.06 0.09
C VAL A 454 -34.40 15.97 1.53
N LYS A 455 -35.34 15.05 1.81
CA LYS A 455 -35.84 14.83 3.17
C LYS A 455 -34.79 14.09 4.02
N PRO A 456 -34.94 14.04 5.35
CA PRO A 456 -34.12 13.17 6.17
C PRO A 456 -34.15 11.75 5.63
N ARG A 457 -32.99 11.08 5.59
CA ARG A 457 -32.88 9.65 5.21
C ARG A 457 -33.32 9.35 3.77
N GLU A 458 -33.34 10.35 2.90
CA GLU A 458 -33.54 10.20 1.47
C GLU A 458 -32.27 10.58 0.70
N LYS A 459 -32.20 10.20 -0.58
CA LYS A 459 -31.15 10.65 -1.50
C LYS A 459 -31.75 11.37 -2.69
N TYR A 460 -31.13 12.47 -3.08
CA TYR A 460 -31.36 13.11 -4.37
C TYR A 460 -30.39 12.53 -5.40
N THR A 461 -30.84 12.37 -6.66
CA THR A 461 -30.00 11.86 -7.76
C THR A 461 -30.18 12.72 -8.99
N THR A 462 -29.07 13.07 -9.62
CA THR A 462 -29.02 13.86 -10.86
C THR A 462 -27.88 13.36 -11.74
N SER A 463 -27.89 13.69 -13.03
CA SER A 463 -26.83 13.30 -13.96
C SER A 463 -25.70 14.33 -13.99
N ILE A 464 -24.48 13.83 -14.20
CA ILE A 464 -23.29 14.63 -14.50
C ILE A 464 -22.75 14.25 -15.88
N GLU A 465 -22.45 15.26 -16.68
CA GLU A 465 -21.79 15.16 -17.98
C GLU A 465 -20.35 15.64 -17.83
N LEU A 466 -19.39 14.82 -18.25
CA LEU A 466 -17.96 15.12 -18.30
C LEU A 466 -17.51 15.02 -19.76
N ILE A 467 -16.99 16.10 -20.34
CA ILE A 467 -16.40 16.06 -21.68
C ILE A 467 -14.97 16.58 -21.59
N ALA A 468 -14.04 15.72 -22.02
CA ALA A 468 -12.63 16.05 -22.11
C ALA A 468 -12.42 17.13 -23.18
N PRO A 469 -11.49 18.08 -22.96
CA PRO A 469 -11.11 19.01 -24.00
C PRO A 469 -10.56 18.26 -25.22
N SER A 470 -10.89 18.75 -26.43
CA SER A 470 -10.34 18.17 -27.67
C SER A 470 -8.90 18.64 -27.95
N SER A 471 -8.48 19.75 -27.32
CA SER A 471 -7.10 20.24 -27.40
C SER A 471 -6.18 19.36 -26.55
N THR A 472 -5.00 19.07 -27.07
CA THR A 472 -3.93 18.39 -26.34
C THR A 472 -2.78 19.34 -26.02
N GLY A 473 -2.95 20.65 -26.18
CA GLY A 473 -1.89 21.62 -25.88
C GLY A 473 -1.43 21.59 -24.40
N SER A 474 -0.27 22.18 -24.12
CA SER A 474 0.40 22.21 -22.80
C SER A 474 -0.43 22.77 -21.62
N GLY A 475 -1.62 23.33 -21.89
CA GLY A 475 -2.56 23.85 -20.91
C GLY A 475 -3.66 22.87 -20.47
N VAL A 476 -3.70 21.64 -20.99
CA VAL A 476 -4.64 20.61 -20.50
C VAL A 476 -3.96 19.77 -19.42
N GLN A 477 -3.85 20.38 -18.25
CA GLN A 477 -3.30 19.76 -17.06
C GLN A 477 -4.36 18.95 -16.31
N MET A 478 -3.87 18.05 -15.46
CA MET A 478 -4.65 17.46 -14.37
C MET A 478 -5.49 18.55 -13.70
N THR A 479 -6.80 18.36 -13.67
CA THR A 479 -7.76 19.31 -13.12
C THR A 479 -8.55 18.64 -12.01
N ASP A 480 -8.61 19.28 -10.85
CA ASP A 480 -9.49 18.86 -9.77
C ASP A 480 -10.83 19.62 -9.89
N VAL A 481 -11.92 18.89 -10.14
CA VAL A 481 -13.26 19.44 -10.21
C VAL A 481 -14.02 19.10 -8.94
N GLN A 482 -14.40 20.12 -8.19
CA GLN A 482 -15.16 19.96 -6.95
C GLN A 482 -16.65 20.18 -7.19
N LEU A 483 -17.45 19.21 -6.75
CA LEU A 483 -18.87 19.39 -6.51
C LEU A 483 -19.07 19.72 -5.03
N SER A 484 -19.69 20.86 -4.73
CA SER A 484 -19.91 21.31 -3.36
C SER A 484 -21.35 21.73 -3.11
N ILE A 485 -21.75 21.62 -1.85
CA ILE A 485 -22.97 22.23 -1.30
C ILE A 485 -22.49 23.25 -0.25
N PRO A 486 -22.26 24.53 -0.64
CA PRO A 486 -21.64 25.50 0.26
C PRO A 486 -22.40 25.72 1.57
N SER A 487 -23.73 25.56 1.57
CA SER A 487 -24.55 25.70 2.76
C SER A 487 -24.41 24.54 3.76
N SER A 488 -23.75 23.43 3.41
CA SER A 488 -23.49 22.31 4.33
C SER A 488 -22.01 21.94 4.47
N ASN A 489 -21.11 22.53 3.67
CA ASN A 489 -19.71 22.11 3.52
C ASN A 489 -19.52 20.69 2.93
N SER A 490 -20.56 20.05 2.41
CA SER A 490 -20.39 18.77 1.71
C SER A 490 -19.65 19.00 0.39
N VAL A 491 -18.61 18.20 0.14
CA VAL A 491 -17.80 18.26 -1.08
C VAL A 491 -17.49 16.86 -1.61
N ALA A 492 -17.41 16.72 -2.93
CA ALA A 492 -16.75 15.63 -3.62
C ALA A 492 -15.80 16.23 -4.66
N SER A 493 -14.61 15.66 -4.83
CA SER A 493 -13.57 16.14 -5.73
C SER A 493 -13.16 15.05 -6.69
N LEU A 494 -13.34 15.30 -7.98
CA LEU A 494 -12.90 14.43 -9.07
C LEU A 494 -11.61 14.97 -9.64
N ARG A 495 -10.59 14.12 -9.76
CA ARG A 495 -9.36 14.45 -10.46
C ARG A 495 -9.44 13.94 -11.89
N LEU A 496 -9.38 14.85 -12.85
CA LEU A 496 -9.53 14.58 -14.28
C LEU A 496 -8.20 14.84 -15.00
N SER A 497 -7.88 14.01 -15.99
CA SER A 497 -6.76 14.21 -16.90
C SER A 497 -7.12 13.66 -18.27
N LEU A 498 -6.49 14.20 -19.32
CA LEU A 498 -6.44 13.45 -20.57
C LEU A 498 -5.58 12.20 -20.40
N ASP A 499 -5.87 11.16 -21.18
CA ASP A 499 -4.98 10.03 -21.34
C ASP A 499 -3.62 10.56 -21.80
N ARG A 500 -2.60 10.24 -21.01
CA ARG A 500 -1.21 10.66 -21.21
C ARG A 500 -0.70 10.30 -22.60
N MET A 501 -1.19 9.21 -23.19
CA MET A 501 -0.84 8.79 -24.54
C MET A 501 -1.23 9.81 -25.63
N HIS A 502 -2.17 10.69 -25.33
CA HIS A 502 -2.61 11.76 -26.22
C HIS A 502 -2.02 13.13 -25.90
N LEU A 503 -1.28 13.25 -24.78
CA LEU A 503 -0.60 14.48 -24.40
C LEU A 503 0.75 14.61 -25.13
N PRO A 504 1.14 15.83 -25.57
CA PRO A 504 2.49 16.09 -26.03
C PRO A 504 3.44 15.95 -24.84
N PRO A 505 4.57 15.25 -25.00
CA PRO A 505 5.51 15.07 -23.91
C PRO A 505 6.18 16.41 -23.54
N LEU A 506 6.24 16.73 -22.25
CA LEU A 506 6.98 17.87 -21.71
C LEU A 506 8.49 17.66 -21.86
N VAL A 507 8.94 16.43 -21.62
CA VAL A 507 10.34 16.03 -21.76
C VAL A 507 10.42 14.70 -22.47
N VAL A 508 11.24 14.63 -23.51
CA VAL A 508 11.67 13.38 -24.15
C VAL A 508 13.19 13.31 -24.01
N ARG A 509 13.68 12.27 -23.34
CA ARG A 509 15.11 12.09 -23.09
C ARG A 509 15.54 10.70 -23.56
N PRO A 510 16.57 10.55 -24.40
CA PRO A 510 17.18 9.24 -24.63
C PRO A 510 17.55 8.59 -23.29
N LEU A 511 17.16 7.33 -23.09
CA LEU A 511 17.55 6.60 -21.89
C LEU A 511 19.07 6.36 -21.89
N PHE A 512 19.65 6.16 -23.08
CA PHE A 512 21.08 5.95 -23.30
C PHE A 512 21.58 6.89 -24.39
N GLU A 513 22.78 7.43 -24.21
CA GLU A 513 23.45 8.28 -25.22
C GLU A 513 23.84 7.50 -26.48
N SER A 514 24.18 6.22 -26.30
CA SER A 514 24.58 5.29 -27.35
C SER A 514 23.88 3.94 -27.16
N LEU A 515 23.47 3.34 -28.28
CA LEU A 515 22.86 2.00 -28.29
C LEU A 515 23.89 0.89 -28.50
N LYS A 516 25.12 1.24 -28.92
CA LYS A 516 26.18 0.31 -29.28
C LYS A 516 26.60 -0.59 -28.12
N ASP A 517 26.67 -0.02 -26.91
CA ASP A 517 27.18 -0.69 -25.72
C ASP A 517 26.10 -1.44 -24.92
N LEU A 518 24.86 -1.45 -25.43
CA LEU A 518 23.76 -2.20 -24.83
C LEU A 518 23.95 -3.70 -25.05
N LYS A 519 23.85 -4.48 -23.98
CA LYS A 519 24.01 -5.93 -24.03
C LYS A 519 22.67 -6.63 -23.82
N TRP A 520 22.05 -6.99 -24.93
CA TRP A 520 20.85 -7.81 -24.94
C TRP A 520 21.18 -9.29 -24.87
N THR A 521 20.32 -10.03 -24.18
CA THR A 521 20.35 -11.49 -24.11
C THR A 521 19.07 -12.06 -24.70
N VAL A 522 19.21 -13.11 -25.50
CA VAL A 522 18.12 -13.94 -26.04
C VAL A 522 18.28 -15.37 -25.49
N ALA A 523 17.24 -16.20 -25.55
CA ALA A 523 17.34 -17.59 -25.11
C ALA A 523 18.23 -18.39 -26.09
N GLN A 524 19.22 -19.12 -25.56
CA GLN A 524 20.18 -19.85 -26.40
C GLN A 524 19.79 -21.31 -26.68
N ASP A 525 18.85 -21.88 -25.92
CA ASP A 525 18.49 -23.31 -26.01
C ASP A 525 16.97 -23.53 -25.96
N SER A 526 16.29 -23.33 -27.10
CA SER A 526 14.89 -23.70 -27.27
C SER A 526 14.73 -24.72 -28.39
N SER A 527 14.07 -25.84 -28.12
CA SER A 527 13.70 -26.81 -29.16
C SER A 527 12.60 -26.29 -30.10
N HIS A 528 11.98 -25.14 -29.79
CA HIS A 528 10.81 -24.65 -30.52
C HIS A 528 11.09 -23.47 -31.46
N GLN A 529 12.20 -22.77 -31.27
CA GLN A 529 12.53 -21.55 -32.01
C GLN A 529 14.02 -21.25 -31.98
N THR A 530 14.50 -20.55 -33.01
CA THR A 530 15.88 -20.02 -33.07
C THR A 530 15.84 -18.51 -32.84
N GLU A 531 16.59 -18.01 -31.87
CA GLU A 531 16.64 -16.59 -31.53
C GLU A 531 18.01 -15.99 -31.90
N THR A 532 18.00 -14.84 -32.55
CA THR A 532 19.22 -14.12 -32.97
C THR A 532 19.19 -12.70 -32.46
N TYR A 533 20.32 -12.26 -31.92
CA TYR A 533 20.59 -10.87 -31.56
C TYR A 533 21.92 -10.42 -32.17
N ARG A 534 21.97 -9.20 -32.70
CA ARG A 534 23.23 -8.52 -33.05
C ARG A 534 23.11 -7.01 -32.82
N SER A 535 24.16 -6.41 -32.28
CA SER A 535 24.30 -4.95 -32.24
C SER A 535 24.64 -4.44 -33.65
N LEU A 536 23.98 -3.36 -34.08
CA LEU A 536 24.29 -2.61 -35.30
C LEU A 536 25.03 -1.31 -34.96
N GLY A 537 25.64 -1.22 -33.77
CA GLY A 537 26.17 0.03 -33.24
C GLY A 537 25.04 1.01 -32.90
N ASP A 538 25.25 2.30 -33.18
CA ASP A 538 24.23 3.33 -32.92
C ASP A 538 23.06 3.30 -33.90
N GLN A 539 23.10 2.45 -34.93
CA GLN A 539 21.95 2.19 -35.80
C GLN A 539 20.89 1.32 -35.12
N GLY A 540 21.18 0.78 -33.93
CA GLY A 540 20.23 0.04 -33.11
C GLY A 540 20.63 -1.41 -32.85
N ASN A 541 19.68 -2.15 -32.30
CA ASN A 541 19.84 -3.54 -31.91
C ASN A 541 18.88 -4.41 -32.72
N PHE A 542 19.42 -5.33 -33.51
CA PHE A 542 18.64 -6.22 -34.37
C PHE A 542 18.28 -7.50 -33.63
N PHE A 543 17.02 -7.91 -33.78
CA PHE A 543 16.49 -9.15 -33.24
C PHE A 543 15.76 -9.93 -34.33
N LYS A 544 15.92 -11.24 -34.28
CA LYS A 544 15.16 -12.19 -35.10
C LYS A 544 14.77 -13.40 -34.27
N VAL A 545 13.55 -13.88 -34.49
CA VAL A 545 13.10 -15.19 -34.00
C VAL A 545 12.50 -15.98 -35.15
N ASP A 546 12.97 -17.21 -35.32
CA ASP A 546 12.41 -18.20 -36.24
C ASP A 546 11.61 -19.22 -35.44
N PHE A 547 10.28 -19.22 -35.58
CA PHE A 547 9.43 -20.23 -34.97
C PHE A 547 9.42 -21.47 -35.85
N ILE A 548 10.08 -22.55 -35.42
CA ILE A 548 10.36 -23.72 -36.27
C ILE A 548 9.52 -24.96 -35.92
N GLU A 549 9.02 -25.08 -34.69
CA GLU A 549 8.15 -26.18 -34.26
C GLU A 549 6.75 -25.70 -33.89
N ASN A 550 5.80 -26.61 -33.70
CA ASN A 550 4.49 -26.24 -33.14
C ASN A 550 4.63 -25.84 -31.66
N GLY A 551 3.88 -24.83 -31.21
CA GLY A 551 3.82 -24.48 -29.80
C GLY A 551 3.74 -23.00 -29.50
N HIS A 552 4.29 -22.61 -28.34
CA HIS A 552 4.30 -21.23 -27.87
C HIS A 552 5.08 -20.33 -28.83
N ARG A 553 4.56 -19.12 -29.08
CA ARG A 553 5.12 -18.13 -30.00
C ARG A 553 5.61 -16.91 -29.24
N MET A 554 6.49 -17.12 -28.28
CA MET A 554 7.00 -16.08 -27.38
C MET A 554 8.47 -15.82 -27.63
N PHE A 555 8.88 -14.57 -27.72
CA PHE A 555 10.29 -14.19 -27.84
C PHE A 555 10.58 -13.03 -26.90
N TRP A 556 11.57 -13.17 -26.03
CA TRP A 556 11.77 -12.26 -24.89
C TRP A 556 13.23 -11.81 -24.75
N PRO A 557 13.73 -10.92 -25.63
CA PRO A 557 15.04 -10.33 -25.43
C PRO A 557 15.05 -9.43 -24.19
N VAL A 558 16.14 -9.50 -23.43
CA VAL A 558 16.33 -8.75 -22.18
C VAL A 558 17.65 -8.00 -22.22
N LEU A 559 17.60 -6.70 -22.02
CA LEU A 559 18.73 -5.82 -21.75
C LEU A 559 19.13 -5.95 -20.27
N LYS A 560 20.27 -6.59 -19.99
CA LYS A 560 20.74 -6.87 -18.62
C LYS A 560 21.94 -6.02 -18.18
N SER A 561 22.56 -5.32 -19.10
CA SER A 561 23.72 -4.47 -18.83
C SER A 561 23.67 -3.25 -19.74
N TYR A 562 23.86 -2.10 -19.10
CA TYR A 562 23.85 -0.77 -19.69
C TYR A 562 25.29 -0.34 -20.05
N PRO A 563 25.48 0.81 -20.74
CA PRO A 563 26.81 1.30 -21.09
C PRO A 563 27.72 1.42 -19.86
N ASN A 564 29.03 1.27 -20.07
CA ASN A 564 30.07 1.28 -19.02
C ASN A 564 29.96 0.17 -17.96
N GLY A 565 29.19 -0.89 -18.21
CA GLY A 565 29.03 -2.01 -17.28
C GLY A 565 28.05 -1.74 -16.14
N ASN A 566 27.31 -0.62 -16.19
CA ASN A 566 26.23 -0.33 -15.26
C ASN A 566 25.14 -1.41 -15.34
N GLN A 567 24.53 -1.71 -14.20
CA GLN A 567 23.46 -2.69 -14.07
C GLN A 567 22.15 -2.11 -13.54
N LEU A 568 22.12 -0.83 -13.18
CA LEU A 568 20.91 -0.14 -12.72
C LEU A 568 20.69 1.15 -13.51
N VAL A 569 19.43 1.52 -13.70
CA VAL A 569 19.02 2.81 -14.25
C VAL A 569 17.84 3.39 -13.48
N ASP A 570 17.93 4.68 -13.16
CA ASP A 570 16.86 5.43 -12.50
C ASP A 570 15.95 6.10 -13.54
N MET A 571 14.67 5.73 -13.49
CA MET A 571 13.61 6.25 -14.35
C MET A 571 12.50 6.96 -13.55
N SER A 572 12.68 7.15 -12.24
CA SER A 572 11.67 7.65 -11.30
C SER A 572 11.12 9.04 -11.63
N GLN A 573 11.89 9.85 -12.38
CA GLN A 573 11.51 11.21 -12.77
C GLN A 573 10.62 11.29 -14.02
N PHE A 574 10.29 10.15 -14.63
CA PHE A 574 9.56 10.04 -15.90
C PHE A 574 8.28 9.22 -15.73
N ASP A 575 7.37 9.33 -16.70
CA ASP A 575 6.05 8.70 -16.67
C ASP A 575 5.96 7.45 -17.54
N ALA A 576 6.82 7.34 -18.55
CA ALA A 576 6.81 6.23 -19.50
C ALA A 576 8.19 5.97 -20.11
N ILE A 577 8.34 4.75 -20.65
CA ILE A 577 9.42 4.38 -21.58
C ILE A 577 8.85 4.21 -22.99
N CYS A 578 9.59 4.65 -23.99
CA CYS A 578 9.25 4.49 -25.40
C CYS A 578 10.38 3.75 -26.13
N PHE A 579 10.01 2.78 -26.95
CA PHE A 579 10.92 2.12 -27.89
C PHE A 579 10.60 2.59 -29.31
N GLU A 580 11.60 3.07 -30.03
CA GLU A 580 11.53 3.23 -31.47
C GLU A 580 11.94 1.91 -32.13
N VAL A 581 10.98 1.31 -32.85
CA VAL A 581 11.12 -0.05 -33.38
C VAL A 581 10.81 -0.05 -34.87
N ASP A 582 11.75 -0.56 -35.66
CA ASP A 582 11.59 -0.79 -37.10
C ASP A 582 11.39 -2.28 -37.35
N ILE A 583 10.14 -2.68 -37.57
CA ILE A 583 9.73 -4.06 -37.80
C ILE A 583 9.91 -4.39 -39.28
N LYS A 584 10.75 -5.38 -39.57
CA LYS A 584 11.10 -5.83 -40.94
C LYS A 584 10.22 -6.98 -41.40
N GLU A 585 9.94 -7.93 -40.53
CA GLU A 585 9.07 -9.07 -40.80
C GLU A 585 8.20 -9.34 -39.58
N ILE A 586 6.90 -9.52 -39.79
CA ILE A 586 5.94 -9.82 -38.72
C ILE A 586 4.73 -10.57 -39.27
N ARG A 587 3.97 -11.18 -38.36
CA ARG A 587 2.68 -11.80 -38.67
C ARG A 587 1.53 -11.08 -37.95
N PRO A 588 0.36 -10.96 -38.59
CA PRO A 588 -0.85 -10.49 -37.92
C PRO A 588 -1.14 -11.27 -36.64
N GLY A 589 -1.58 -10.54 -35.63
CA GLY A 589 -1.82 -11.04 -34.28
C GLY A 589 -0.62 -10.95 -33.35
N THR A 590 0.52 -10.40 -33.80
CA THR A 590 1.69 -10.18 -32.94
C THR A 590 1.49 -8.94 -32.07
N TRP A 591 1.87 -9.05 -30.79
CA TRP A 591 1.89 -7.93 -29.88
C TRP A 591 3.18 -7.88 -29.07
N TYR A 592 3.54 -6.68 -28.64
CA TYR A 592 4.70 -6.39 -27.80
C TYR A 592 4.30 -5.99 -26.38
N MET A 593 5.13 -6.35 -25.40
CA MET A 593 5.05 -5.93 -24.00
C MET A 593 6.44 -5.53 -23.53
N CYS A 594 6.50 -4.48 -22.72
CA CYS A 594 7.69 -4.17 -21.95
C CYS A 594 7.67 -4.88 -20.59
N THR A 595 8.82 -5.37 -20.15
CA THR A 595 9.01 -5.92 -18.81
C THR A 595 10.19 -5.27 -18.12
N PHE A 596 10.07 -5.04 -16.83
CA PHE A 596 11.18 -4.65 -15.98
C PHE A 596 11.53 -5.74 -14.98
N THR A 597 12.81 -5.82 -14.64
CA THR A 597 13.29 -6.58 -13.49
C THR A 597 14.03 -5.62 -12.57
N GLU A 598 13.67 -5.61 -11.30
CA GLU A 598 14.33 -4.80 -10.27
C GLU A 598 15.60 -5.44 -9.71
N ALA A 599 16.33 -4.70 -8.89
CA ALA A 599 17.55 -5.14 -8.24
C ALA A 599 17.38 -6.44 -7.44
N ASN A 600 16.24 -6.58 -6.75
CA ASN A 600 15.85 -7.76 -5.96
C ASN A 600 15.40 -8.95 -6.83
N GLY A 601 15.25 -8.77 -8.14
CA GLY A 601 14.77 -9.79 -9.08
C GLY A 601 13.25 -9.81 -9.27
N ALA A 602 12.50 -8.88 -8.66
CA ALA A 602 11.08 -8.70 -8.90
C ALA A 602 10.84 -8.31 -10.36
N ARG A 603 9.79 -8.84 -10.97
CA ARG A 603 9.49 -8.64 -12.39
C ARG A 603 8.12 -8.04 -12.57
N TYR A 604 8.09 -7.05 -13.45
CA TYR A 604 6.91 -6.29 -13.80
C TYR A 604 6.70 -6.35 -15.30
N GLY A 605 5.45 -6.46 -15.74
CA GLY A 605 5.09 -6.43 -17.15
C GLY A 605 4.04 -5.38 -17.42
N SER A 606 4.17 -4.66 -18.53
CA SER A 606 3.13 -3.73 -18.96
C SER A 606 1.82 -4.49 -19.20
N SER A 607 0.74 -4.04 -18.55
CA SER A 607 -0.61 -4.51 -18.86
C SER A 607 -1.01 -4.09 -20.29
N THR A 608 -0.54 -2.93 -20.74
CA THR A 608 -0.65 -2.47 -22.12
C THR A 608 0.11 -3.39 -23.08
N ARG A 609 -0.57 -3.81 -24.15
CA ARG A 609 -0.01 -4.60 -25.27
C ARG A 609 -0.07 -3.78 -26.54
N ILE A 610 1.04 -3.66 -27.25
CA ILE A 610 1.09 -2.92 -28.51
C ILE A 610 1.00 -3.91 -29.66
N HIS A 611 -0.11 -3.88 -30.38
CA HIS A 611 -0.37 -4.78 -31.50
C HIS A 611 0.29 -4.26 -32.78
N CYS A 612 1.03 -5.13 -33.45
CA CYS A 612 1.74 -4.83 -34.69
C CYS A 612 1.42 -5.93 -35.71
N ASP A 613 0.58 -5.61 -36.68
CA ASP A 613 0.12 -6.58 -37.68
C ASP A 613 0.87 -6.54 -39.01
N GLN A 614 1.73 -5.53 -39.21
CA GLN A 614 2.43 -5.29 -40.46
C GLN A 614 3.85 -4.73 -40.23
N PRO A 615 4.78 -4.92 -41.18
CA PRO A 615 6.09 -4.27 -41.13
C PRO A 615 5.97 -2.75 -41.14
N GLY A 616 6.95 -2.07 -40.54
CA GLY A 616 6.98 -0.61 -40.47
C GLY A 616 7.65 -0.09 -39.21
N ARG A 617 7.70 1.25 -39.10
CA ARG A 617 8.26 1.94 -37.94
C ARG A 617 7.18 2.25 -36.92
N TYR A 618 7.44 1.88 -35.67
CA TYR A 618 6.53 2.01 -34.54
C TYR A 618 7.21 2.80 -33.42
N LYS A 619 6.42 3.63 -32.74
CA LYS A 619 6.76 4.18 -31.43
C LYS A 619 5.96 3.44 -30.38
N MET A 620 6.65 2.63 -29.59
CA MET A 620 6.05 1.74 -28.61
C MET A 620 6.18 2.36 -27.21
N VAL A 621 5.14 3.08 -26.77
CA VAL A 621 5.14 3.76 -25.46
C VAL A 621 4.46 2.90 -24.41
N PHE A 622 5.14 2.70 -23.28
CA PHE A 622 4.65 1.94 -22.13
C PHE A 622 4.66 2.84 -20.88
N PRO A 623 3.48 3.33 -20.43
CA PRO A 623 3.36 4.08 -19.19
C PRO A 623 3.77 3.24 -17.98
N PHE A 624 4.55 3.78 -17.05
CA PHE A 624 4.98 3.05 -15.87
C PHE A 624 3.81 2.65 -14.96
N SER A 625 2.75 3.47 -14.93
CA SER A 625 1.50 3.15 -14.23
C SER A 625 0.77 1.91 -14.78
N SER A 626 1.13 1.43 -15.98
CA SER A 626 0.53 0.24 -16.59
C SER A 626 1.20 -1.06 -16.15
N PHE A 627 2.35 -1.00 -15.48
CA PHE A 627 3.12 -2.19 -15.11
C PHE A 627 2.48 -2.90 -13.92
N VAL A 628 2.40 -4.21 -14.02
CA VAL A 628 1.87 -5.10 -12.98
C VAL A 628 2.89 -6.17 -12.63
N TYR A 629 2.95 -6.53 -11.35
CA TYR A 629 3.81 -7.60 -10.86
C TYR A 629 3.50 -8.92 -11.58
N LEU A 630 4.54 -9.61 -12.03
CA LEU A 630 4.44 -10.90 -12.72
C LEU A 630 4.72 -12.02 -11.71
N SER A 631 3.70 -12.75 -11.28
CA SER A 631 3.87 -13.81 -10.27
C SER A 631 4.78 -14.97 -10.69
N ASN A 632 5.00 -15.17 -11.99
CA ASN A 632 5.74 -16.31 -12.51
C ASN A 632 7.20 -15.92 -12.81
N PHE A 633 8.15 -16.70 -12.30
CA PHE A 633 9.60 -16.49 -12.51
C PHE A 633 10.09 -15.09 -12.10
N SER A 634 9.42 -14.49 -11.10
CA SER A 634 9.77 -13.24 -10.44
C SER A 634 10.23 -13.54 -9.02
N ALA A 635 11.20 -12.77 -8.52
CA ALA A 635 11.40 -12.72 -7.06
C ALA A 635 10.15 -12.10 -6.43
N PHE A 636 9.85 -12.54 -5.20
CA PHE A 636 8.73 -12.00 -4.45
C PHE A 636 9.01 -10.53 -4.12
N ASP A 637 8.02 -9.68 -4.37
CA ASP A 637 8.07 -8.23 -4.12
C ASP A 637 6.91 -7.77 -3.25
N GLY A 638 6.36 -8.70 -2.47
CA GLY A 638 5.32 -8.35 -1.53
C GLY A 638 5.91 -7.65 -0.30
N PRO A 639 5.05 -6.97 0.47
CA PRO A 639 3.61 -6.84 0.22
C PRO A 639 3.23 -5.71 -0.76
N GLN A 640 4.18 -4.88 -1.20
CA GLN A 640 3.89 -3.69 -2.02
C GLN A 640 3.52 -4.04 -3.46
N PHE A 641 4.20 -5.01 -4.09
CA PHE A 641 3.99 -5.44 -5.48
C PHE A 641 3.91 -4.27 -6.47
N THR A 642 4.77 -3.27 -6.27
CA THR A 642 4.82 -2.04 -7.07
C THR A 642 6.18 -1.83 -7.69
N LEU A 643 6.17 -1.48 -8.98
CA LEU A 643 7.38 -1.20 -9.74
C LEU A 643 8.19 -0.04 -9.13
N ASP A 644 9.41 -0.33 -8.69
CA ASP A 644 10.40 0.62 -8.22
C ASP A 644 11.32 1.10 -9.36
N LEU A 645 11.03 2.30 -9.86
CA LEU A 645 11.71 2.87 -11.02
C LEU A 645 13.14 3.34 -10.74
N ASP A 646 13.58 3.38 -9.48
CA ASP A 646 14.95 3.76 -9.12
C ASP A 646 15.94 2.57 -9.15
N LYS A 647 15.42 1.34 -9.20
CA LYS A 647 16.17 0.08 -9.04
C LYS A 647 16.02 -0.86 -10.24
N ILE A 648 15.84 -0.32 -11.44
CA ILE A 648 15.63 -1.15 -12.63
C ILE A 648 16.94 -1.77 -13.09
N LYS A 649 17.01 -3.10 -12.99
CA LYS A 649 18.16 -3.94 -13.32
C LYS A 649 18.13 -4.52 -14.71
N ALA A 650 16.93 -4.78 -15.25
CA ALA A 650 16.78 -5.27 -16.60
C ALA A 650 15.53 -4.73 -17.28
N ILE A 651 15.63 -4.55 -18.60
CA ILE A 651 14.54 -4.08 -19.45
C ILE A 651 14.31 -5.12 -20.54
N GLY A 652 13.09 -5.61 -20.69
CA GLY A 652 12.69 -6.51 -21.77
C GLY A 652 11.70 -5.84 -22.69
N LEU A 653 11.85 -6.06 -24.00
CA LEU A 653 10.82 -5.78 -25.00
C LEU A 653 10.48 -7.11 -25.67
N GLY A 654 9.52 -7.81 -25.09
CA GLY A 654 9.13 -9.13 -25.57
C GLY A 654 7.90 -9.09 -26.46
N LEU A 655 7.76 -10.12 -27.28
CA LEU A 655 6.63 -10.30 -28.16
C LEU A 655 5.96 -11.66 -27.97
N ASN A 656 4.69 -11.71 -28.34
CA ASN A 656 3.94 -12.95 -28.41
C ASN A 656 2.85 -12.85 -29.48
N THR A 657 2.37 -13.99 -29.94
CA THR A 657 1.23 -14.08 -30.85
C THR A 657 -0.07 -14.30 -30.10
N ASN A 658 -1.08 -13.50 -30.43
CA ASN A 658 -2.41 -13.60 -29.87
C ASN A 658 -3.03 -14.98 -30.14
N LYS A 659 -3.54 -15.64 -29.09
CA LYS A 659 -4.16 -16.96 -29.14
C LYS A 659 -5.37 -17.03 -30.08
N LYS A 660 -5.97 -15.89 -30.45
CA LYS A 660 -7.04 -15.82 -31.46
C LYS A 660 -6.55 -16.19 -32.87
N HIS A 661 -5.25 -16.04 -33.15
CA HIS A 661 -4.63 -16.45 -34.41
C HIS A 661 -4.11 -17.89 -34.32
N LYS A 662 -5.03 -18.85 -34.09
CA LYS A 662 -4.70 -20.26 -33.84
C LYS A 662 -3.80 -20.89 -34.92
N GLY A 663 -3.97 -20.49 -36.18
CA GLY A 663 -3.13 -20.97 -37.29
C GLY A 663 -1.64 -20.64 -37.11
N ASN A 664 -1.29 -19.57 -36.41
CA ASN A 664 0.11 -19.20 -36.20
C ASN A 664 0.82 -20.17 -35.24
N GLN A 665 0.10 -20.93 -34.41
CA GLN A 665 0.72 -21.90 -33.49
C GLN A 665 1.24 -23.16 -34.18
N SER A 666 0.78 -23.42 -35.41
CA SER A 666 1.11 -24.58 -36.22
C SER A 666 1.88 -24.25 -37.50
N MET A 667 2.31 -22.99 -37.65
CA MET A 667 3.03 -22.51 -38.83
C MET A 667 4.45 -22.08 -38.45
N GLN A 668 5.38 -22.32 -39.36
CA GLN A 668 6.73 -21.76 -39.29
C GLN A 668 6.76 -20.36 -39.89
N TYR A 669 7.36 -19.41 -39.19
CA TYR A 669 7.56 -18.05 -39.67
C TYR A 669 8.60 -17.33 -38.82
N SER A 670 9.11 -16.24 -39.37
CA SER A 670 10.09 -15.39 -38.73
C SER A 670 9.46 -14.08 -38.28
N ILE A 671 10.01 -13.49 -37.22
CA ILE A 671 9.80 -12.08 -36.89
C ILE A 671 11.18 -11.42 -36.81
N GLU A 672 11.32 -10.28 -37.47
CA GLU A 672 12.54 -9.49 -37.53
C GLU A 672 12.24 -8.04 -37.18
N TYR A 673 13.02 -7.45 -36.28
CA TYR A 673 12.90 -6.03 -35.94
C TYR A 673 14.21 -5.43 -35.42
N VAL A 674 14.31 -4.11 -35.50
CA VAL A 674 15.41 -3.32 -34.95
C VAL A 674 14.85 -2.38 -33.89
N ILE A 675 15.46 -2.34 -32.71
CA ILE A 675 15.25 -1.26 -31.74
C ILE A 675 16.29 -0.19 -32.02
N ASP A 676 15.87 0.95 -32.54
CA ASP A 676 16.75 2.07 -32.94
C ASP A 676 16.65 3.30 -32.03
N GLY A 677 15.86 3.20 -30.96
CA GLY A 677 15.81 4.21 -29.91
C GLY A 677 15.10 3.70 -28.65
N ILE A 678 15.54 4.21 -27.51
CA ILE A 678 14.91 3.99 -26.21
C ILE A 678 14.88 5.34 -25.50
N THR A 679 13.70 5.87 -25.27
CA THR A 679 13.49 7.20 -24.68
C THR A 679 12.61 7.13 -23.45
N LEU A 680 12.87 8.00 -22.49
CA LEU A 680 12.00 8.28 -21.37
C LEU A 680 11.12 9.48 -21.69
N ILE A 681 9.86 9.39 -21.30
CA ILE A 681 8.86 10.43 -21.54
C ILE A 681 8.32 10.93 -20.20
N LYS A 682 8.28 12.25 -20.05
CA LYS A 682 7.55 12.95 -19.00
C LYS A 682 6.42 13.74 -19.64
N TYR A 683 5.19 13.54 -19.16
CA TYR A 683 4.00 14.20 -19.67
C TYR A 683 3.61 15.45 -18.88
#